data_AF-A0ABD5PW44-F1
#
_entry.id   AF-A0ABD5PW44-F1
#
_cell.length_a   1.000
_cell.length_b   1.000
_cell.length_c   1.000
_cell.angle_alpha   90.00
_cell.angle_beta   90.00
_cell.angle_gamma   90.00
#
_symmetry.space_group_name_H-M   'P 1'
#
loop_
_entity.id
_entity.type
_entity.pdbx_description
1 polymer ?
#
loop_
_entity_poly.entity_id
_entity_poly.type
_entity_poly.pdbx_seq_one_letter_code
_entity_poly.pdbx_strand_id
1 'polypeptide(L)'
;MGYGLDIGLGAIRSATDTGADPTIESVPSVVLPADESALDAAGFAGGDARTVDRDGTTYVVGTDARTVADATGETPEPLFSNGLLVDDDYAEPALAAVVDDLLGESASGPLCYTTPGTVVDAAATGETHRDAVASALTDRAAEATPVSKGFAVVYDQLAADNYTGLGVCIESQTTSVALAYYGVPVLAFSLAKGSEWIVQEAANETGHARSEIAGVLEEFVLDPEAATGEVESALAAAHDALVGDLVEAIAAEADASDVQEGLAVPIAVAGDGATEGIEYLVGGRFDAGTLPFSIRGVRLADDPAASAARGALAAAADEVDAFDDVTWDESTPANDATAVDTTSGTTDGTTAESTGATGRTDDGGQTSLSFDDSLAAEADHDRADDAIDQLFDRLANRDAEIEAVGEDVDRLADEIEYVEERSPSVEELAALEDRLEAFADDLTDVEAESASHASEETVTELEDELDALSEAFADLDGDVGAIESGIETIESEVDALAETSADAADERAVLDDRLADLATDLEDVADRTASLEDRAGALRDDLAELAADAASESDLDDVEETVTGLDEELVTLGDELDRVDTRVEGLAGRLEEESTRITGVSERLDDLSARTDDRLADLRDSVDDRVDDVASDLETTDERVEVVETDLSTTTDALEADLDDVRETIDGVRGRIDDLAAETADADRVDAIATNLETIEGEHAELTESLESVTADVSTLAADLEEVADAVDAIEAAAATEADVAALQESIDDQRATIESVTADLESIVADVSAIEERLAETEDDLGERIGTLETTIDDRVTDVRDDLEAHVDDLRGDLDERVDGVRTDLDDRVADARVETEASIDEVRSTLEADLAALADTVESIESRADDLSSRLETRVDESAVEDVAADVDAVASEVEDVAADVDAVASEVEDVAADVDAVASEVEDVAADLESLRAAQDRLSETVADLPADDHELVEHGERLDRLSSEVDGLTTTVASVADETAVRSLESTVDDLATTVDALDDRLASVHDRLSAVEDGSDRAQTRDELEALRADLEALERGTDGTASLSASALAGGGGAGVVAGGAVALAGTTIVGGVAVVFGLALLGIAVSLDG
;
A
#
# COMPACT_ATOMS: atom_id res chain seq x y z
N MET A 1 -6.10 47.80 10.04
CA MET A 1 -6.75 48.89 9.30
C MET A 1 -6.12 49.01 7.92
N GLY A 2 -6.56 48.15 7.01
CA GLY A 2 -6.53 48.45 5.58
C GLY A 2 -7.70 49.36 5.21
N TYR A 3 -7.80 49.70 3.93
CA TYR A 3 -8.86 50.54 3.37
C TYR A 3 -9.41 49.89 2.09
N GLY A 4 -10.72 49.69 2.04
CA GLY A 4 -11.45 49.41 0.80
C GLY A 4 -12.06 50.70 0.26
N LEU A 5 -12.01 50.92 -1.06
CA LEU A 5 -12.61 52.10 -1.69
C LEU A 5 -13.39 51.71 -2.95
N ASP A 6 -14.72 51.70 -2.88
CA ASP A 6 -15.57 51.55 -4.06
C ASP A 6 -15.72 52.89 -4.78
N ILE A 7 -15.26 52.93 -6.03
CA ILE A 7 -15.40 54.07 -6.95
C ILE A 7 -16.77 53.94 -7.64
N GLY A 8 -17.82 53.89 -6.83
CA GLY A 8 -19.20 53.67 -7.25
C GLY A 8 -19.77 54.84 -8.07
N LEU A 9 -20.65 54.52 -9.01
CA LEU A 9 -21.15 55.51 -9.96
C LEU A 9 -22.22 56.46 -9.39
N GLY A 10 -22.97 56.04 -8.35
CA GLY A 10 -23.95 56.88 -7.64
C GLY A 10 -23.42 57.50 -6.34
N ALA A 11 -22.46 56.84 -5.70
CA ALA A 11 -21.68 57.32 -4.57
C ALA A 11 -20.33 56.59 -4.52
N ILE A 12 -19.29 57.27 -4.05
CA ILE A 12 -18.00 56.66 -3.71
C ILE A 12 -18.09 56.23 -2.23
N ARG A 13 -17.56 55.05 -1.90
CA ARG A 13 -17.65 54.47 -0.54
C ARG A 13 -16.30 54.03 -0.02
N SER A 14 -15.96 54.38 1.21
CA SER A 14 -14.85 53.75 1.93
C SER A 14 -15.36 52.69 2.90
N ALA A 15 -14.60 51.60 3.03
CA ALA A 15 -14.75 50.59 4.06
C ALA A 15 -13.48 50.56 4.91
N THR A 16 -13.64 50.63 6.23
CA THR A 16 -12.51 50.64 7.18
C THR A 16 -12.65 49.56 8.25
N ASP A 17 -11.54 48.87 8.50
CA ASP A 17 -11.42 47.84 9.54
C ASP A 17 -11.35 48.50 10.94
N THR A 18 -12.45 48.38 11.69
CA THR A 18 -12.67 49.02 13.00
C THR A 18 -13.12 48.03 14.11
N GLY A 19 -13.43 46.78 13.78
CA GLY A 19 -14.00 45.81 14.72
C GLY A 19 -14.55 44.55 14.03
N ALA A 20 -15.67 44.03 14.54
CA ALA A 20 -16.32 42.83 14.01
C ALA A 20 -17.00 43.06 12.65
N ASP A 21 -17.50 44.29 12.42
CA ASP A 21 -18.10 44.75 11.17
C ASP A 21 -17.32 45.96 10.65
N PRO A 22 -17.06 46.09 9.34
CA PRO A 22 -16.33 47.21 8.77
C PRO A 22 -17.19 48.49 8.72
N THR A 23 -16.65 49.61 9.15
CA THR A 23 -17.34 50.91 9.05
C THR A 23 -17.38 51.35 7.58
N ILE A 24 -18.59 51.56 7.06
CA ILE A 24 -18.83 52.11 5.72
C ILE A 24 -19.15 53.61 5.81
N GLU A 25 -18.41 54.43 5.06
CA GLU A 25 -18.74 55.83 4.80
C GLU A 25 -18.99 56.02 3.29
N SER A 26 -19.86 56.97 2.92
CA SER A 26 -20.34 57.12 1.55
C SER A 26 -20.58 58.59 1.19
N VAL A 27 -20.05 59.04 0.05
CA VAL A 27 -20.20 60.41 -0.46
C VAL A 27 -20.66 60.39 -1.93
N PRO A 28 -21.70 61.16 -2.30
CA PRO A 28 -22.21 61.20 -3.67
C PRO A 28 -21.15 61.51 -4.75
N SER A 29 -21.22 60.80 -5.87
CA SER A 29 -20.30 60.93 -7.02
C SER A 29 -20.67 62.08 -7.97
N VAL A 30 -21.07 63.24 -7.42
CA VAL A 30 -21.62 64.37 -8.18
C VAL A 30 -20.89 65.69 -7.92
N VAL A 31 -21.02 66.62 -8.87
CA VAL A 31 -20.54 68.00 -8.77
C VAL A 31 -21.65 68.99 -9.12
N LEU A 32 -21.48 70.26 -8.70
CA LEU A 32 -22.33 71.36 -9.12
C LEU A 32 -21.47 72.63 -9.31
N PRO A 33 -21.46 73.28 -10.48
CA PRO A 33 -20.81 74.58 -10.65
C PRO A 33 -21.61 75.65 -9.89
N ALA A 34 -21.00 76.29 -8.89
CA ALA A 34 -21.67 77.26 -8.02
C ALA A 34 -20.92 78.60 -7.94
N ASP A 35 -21.66 79.67 -7.68
CA ASP A 35 -21.07 80.96 -7.31
C ASP A 35 -21.27 81.28 -5.81
N GLU A 36 -20.60 82.34 -5.35
CA GLU A 36 -20.59 82.81 -3.95
C GLU A 36 -22.02 82.99 -3.38
N SER A 37 -23.01 83.34 -4.21
CA SER A 37 -24.40 83.51 -3.78
C SER A 37 -25.20 82.20 -3.70
N ALA A 38 -24.80 81.16 -4.42
CA ALA A 38 -25.34 79.80 -4.27
C ALA A 38 -24.80 79.13 -3.01
N LEU A 39 -23.51 79.31 -2.72
CA LEU A 39 -22.88 78.86 -1.47
C LEU A 39 -23.48 79.55 -0.23
N ASP A 40 -23.68 80.87 -0.27
CA ASP A 40 -24.38 81.63 0.77
C ASP A 40 -25.84 81.14 0.97
N ALA A 41 -26.55 80.80 -0.11
CA ALA A 41 -27.93 80.32 -0.05
C ALA A 41 -28.05 78.92 0.58
N ALA A 42 -27.07 78.05 0.35
CA ALA A 42 -26.96 76.74 0.98
C ALA A 42 -26.41 76.77 2.42
N GLY A 43 -25.86 77.92 2.86
CA GLY A 43 -25.41 78.15 4.23
C GLY A 43 -23.90 78.04 4.45
N PHE A 44 -23.09 77.78 3.42
CA PHE A 44 -21.63 77.64 3.47
C PHE A 44 -20.89 79.00 3.50
N ALA A 45 -21.46 79.96 4.23
CA ALA A 45 -21.13 81.39 4.22
C ALA A 45 -19.78 81.71 4.91
N GLY A 46 -18.69 81.38 4.21
CA GLY A 46 -17.32 81.50 4.71
C GLY A 46 -16.30 80.69 3.91
N GLY A 47 -16.75 79.77 3.05
CA GLY A 47 -15.89 78.80 2.36
C GLY A 47 -15.82 77.44 3.08
N ASP A 48 -16.88 77.08 3.81
CA ASP A 48 -16.95 75.81 4.57
C ASP A 48 -17.33 74.59 3.70
N ALA A 49 -17.65 74.79 2.41
CA ALA A 49 -17.95 73.71 1.46
C ALA A 49 -16.69 73.15 0.77
N ARG A 50 -16.72 71.86 0.41
CA ARG A 50 -15.73 71.24 -0.47
C ARG A 50 -15.87 71.76 -1.91
N THR A 51 -14.86 72.49 -2.37
CA THR A 51 -14.85 73.10 -3.71
C THR A 51 -13.56 72.87 -4.49
N VAL A 52 -13.69 72.75 -5.82
CA VAL A 52 -12.61 72.63 -6.80
C VAL A 52 -12.67 73.81 -7.78
N ASP A 53 -11.62 74.62 -7.83
CA ASP A 53 -11.48 75.72 -8.81
C ASP A 53 -10.80 75.23 -10.10
N ARG A 54 -11.54 75.20 -11.22
CA ARG A 54 -10.99 74.90 -12.56
C ARG A 54 -11.54 75.86 -13.62
N ASP A 55 -10.62 76.38 -14.44
CA ASP A 55 -10.83 77.45 -15.44
C ASP A 55 -11.61 78.71 -14.98
N GLY A 56 -11.63 78.97 -13.68
CA GLY A 56 -12.37 80.10 -13.09
C GLY A 56 -13.84 79.82 -12.82
N THR A 57 -14.25 78.54 -12.86
CA THR A 57 -15.50 78.03 -12.30
C THR A 57 -15.16 77.28 -11.02
N THR A 58 -15.95 77.53 -9.97
CA THR A 58 -15.85 76.81 -8.69
C THR A 58 -16.89 75.69 -8.70
N TYR A 59 -16.43 74.44 -8.64
CA TYR A 59 -17.29 73.26 -8.58
C TYR A 59 -17.40 72.80 -7.13
N VAL A 60 -18.61 72.75 -6.59
CA VAL A 60 -18.90 72.07 -5.32
C VAL A 60 -18.96 70.57 -5.61
N VAL A 61 -18.52 69.74 -4.66
CA VAL A 61 -18.43 68.29 -4.85
C VAL A 61 -19.20 67.53 -3.76
N GLY A 62 -19.60 66.29 -4.03
CA GLY A 62 -20.09 65.37 -3.00
C GLY A 62 -21.40 65.77 -2.35
N THR A 63 -21.47 65.61 -1.02
CA THR A 63 -22.65 65.93 -0.20
C THR A 63 -22.99 67.42 -0.24
N ASP A 64 -21.98 68.29 -0.33
CA ASP A 64 -22.17 69.74 -0.46
C ASP A 64 -22.80 70.10 -1.80
N ALA A 65 -22.46 69.39 -2.89
CA ALA A 65 -23.05 69.62 -4.21
C ALA A 65 -24.56 69.33 -4.23
N ARG A 66 -25.01 68.28 -3.52
CA ARG A 66 -26.46 68.03 -3.31
C ARG A 66 -27.08 69.14 -2.45
N THR A 67 -26.44 69.51 -1.34
CA THR A 67 -26.91 70.57 -0.43
C THR A 67 -27.09 71.92 -1.13
N VAL A 68 -26.19 72.27 -2.06
CA VAL A 68 -26.34 73.49 -2.89
C VAL A 68 -27.45 73.32 -3.93
N ALA A 69 -27.55 72.17 -4.60
CA ALA A 69 -28.62 71.92 -5.58
C ALA A 69 -30.02 71.99 -4.96
N ASP A 70 -30.22 71.43 -3.77
CA ASP A 70 -31.49 71.51 -3.03
C ASP A 70 -31.84 72.96 -2.63
N ALA A 71 -30.83 73.80 -2.37
CA ALA A 71 -31.00 75.21 -2.03
C ALA A 71 -31.25 76.11 -3.26
N THR A 72 -30.67 75.81 -4.42
CA THR A 72 -30.83 76.60 -5.67
C THR A 72 -31.96 76.11 -6.58
N GLY A 73 -32.36 74.84 -6.46
CA GLY A 73 -33.24 74.16 -7.41
C GLY A 73 -32.57 73.76 -8.72
N GLU A 74 -31.23 73.65 -8.72
CA GLU A 74 -30.43 73.17 -9.86
C GLU A 74 -30.26 71.64 -9.78
N THR A 75 -29.49 71.04 -10.70
CA THR A 75 -29.33 69.59 -10.78
C THR A 75 -27.84 69.25 -10.83
N PRO A 76 -27.30 68.43 -9.91
CA PRO A 76 -25.90 68.03 -9.94
C PRO A 76 -25.55 67.25 -11.22
N GLU A 77 -24.31 67.42 -11.68
CA GLU A 77 -23.75 66.68 -12.80
C GLU A 77 -22.95 65.47 -12.26
N PRO A 78 -23.09 64.25 -12.83
CA PRO A 78 -22.37 63.07 -12.35
C PRO A 78 -20.89 63.09 -12.79
N LEU A 79 -19.99 62.63 -11.92
CA LEU A 79 -18.56 62.49 -12.23
C LEU A 79 -18.26 61.39 -13.27
N PHE A 80 -19.20 60.48 -13.50
CA PHE A 80 -19.00 59.29 -14.33
C PHE A 80 -20.04 59.17 -15.45
N SER A 81 -19.59 58.64 -16.59
CA SER A 81 -20.37 58.47 -17.82
C SER A 81 -19.98 57.16 -18.53
N ASN A 82 -20.95 56.26 -18.70
CA ASN A 82 -20.75 54.88 -19.15
C ASN A 82 -19.75 54.11 -18.25
N GLY A 83 -19.80 54.39 -16.94
CA GLY A 83 -18.92 53.79 -15.93
C GLY A 83 -17.51 54.39 -15.82
N LEU A 84 -17.09 55.26 -16.74
CA LEU A 84 -15.76 55.89 -16.70
C LEU A 84 -15.83 57.34 -16.21
N LEU A 85 -14.75 57.83 -15.59
CA LEU A 85 -14.61 59.24 -15.19
C LEU A 85 -14.69 60.15 -16.43
N VAL A 86 -15.40 61.28 -16.33
CA VAL A 86 -15.57 62.20 -17.47
C VAL A 86 -14.25 62.92 -17.86
N ASP A 87 -14.03 63.09 -19.17
CA ASP A 87 -12.84 63.71 -19.77
C ASP A 87 -12.91 65.26 -19.74
N ASP A 88 -13.10 65.82 -18.55
CA ASP A 88 -13.14 67.26 -18.28
C ASP A 88 -12.08 67.68 -17.24
N ASP A 89 -11.52 68.88 -17.39
CA ASP A 89 -10.43 69.43 -16.55
C ASP A 89 -10.78 69.58 -15.04
N TYR A 90 -12.03 69.33 -14.60
CA TYR A 90 -12.46 69.30 -13.20
C TYR A 90 -12.61 67.91 -12.58
N ALA A 91 -12.65 66.83 -13.39
CA ALA A 91 -13.13 65.52 -12.93
C ALA A 91 -12.16 64.79 -11.98
N GLU A 92 -10.88 64.66 -12.36
CA GLU A 92 -9.83 64.08 -11.50
C GLU A 92 -9.69 64.86 -10.16
N PRO A 93 -9.63 66.21 -10.14
CA PRO A 93 -9.60 66.97 -8.89
C PRO A 93 -10.87 66.84 -8.04
N ALA A 94 -12.05 66.74 -8.65
CA ALA A 94 -13.30 66.55 -7.93
C ALA A 94 -13.39 65.14 -7.32
N LEU A 95 -12.96 64.12 -8.05
CA LEU A 95 -12.74 62.77 -7.51
C LEU A 95 -11.78 62.81 -6.31
N ALA A 96 -10.63 63.49 -6.43
CA ALA A 96 -9.69 63.63 -5.33
C ALA A 96 -10.33 64.32 -4.11
N ALA A 97 -11.08 65.41 -4.30
CA ALA A 97 -11.72 66.16 -3.22
C ALA A 97 -12.87 65.41 -2.52
N VAL A 98 -13.52 64.46 -3.20
CA VAL A 98 -14.47 63.50 -2.60
C VAL A 98 -13.73 62.41 -1.81
N VAL A 99 -12.60 61.90 -2.33
CA VAL A 99 -11.80 60.90 -1.61
C VAL A 99 -11.09 61.50 -0.37
N ASP A 100 -10.80 62.81 -0.36
CA ASP A 100 -10.41 63.57 0.85
C ASP A 100 -11.51 63.63 1.94
N ASP A 101 -12.75 63.27 1.62
CA ASP A 101 -13.85 63.18 2.60
C ASP A 101 -13.88 61.81 3.28
N LEU A 102 -13.64 60.77 2.49
CA LEU A 102 -13.72 59.36 2.88
C LEU A 102 -12.45 58.78 3.52
N LEU A 103 -11.28 59.42 3.34
CA LEU A 103 -9.98 58.93 3.80
C LEU A 103 -9.16 59.95 4.63
N GLY A 104 -9.53 61.23 4.61
CA GLY A 104 -8.76 62.30 5.27
C GLY A 104 -7.34 62.52 4.71
N GLU A 105 -6.46 63.12 5.52
CA GLU A 105 -5.14 63.61 5.07
C GLU A 105 -4.15 62.53 4.62
N SER A 106 -4.28 61.26 5.05
CA SER A 106 -3.43 60.13 4.63
C SER A 106 -4.02 58.79 5.11
N ALA A 107 -4.07 57.79 4.22
CA ALA A 107 -4.33 56.40 4.60
C ALA A 107 -3.03 55.77 5.16
N SER A 108 -3.13 55.03 6.27
CA SER A 108 -1.95 54.51 7.00
C SER A 108 -1.70 53.01 6.89
N GLY A 109 -2.35 52.35 5.93
CA GLY A 109 -2.26 50.91 5.64
C GLY A 109 -2.50 50.62 4.16
N PRO A 110 -2.57 49.33 3.76
CA PRO A 110 -2.85 48.95 2.37
C PRO A 110 -4.23 49.45 1.94
N LEU A 111 -4.34 49.88 0.68
CA LEU A 111 -5.58 50.36 0.08
C LEU A 111 -5.85 49.62 -1.22
N CYS A 112 -7.00 48.97 -1.33
CA CYS A 112 -7.52 48.49 -2.61
C CYS A 112 -8.71 49.36 -3.01
N TYR A 113 -8.81 49.66 -4.31
CA TYR A 113 -9.91 50.44 -4.86
C TYR A 113 -10.55 49.74 -6.04
N THR A 114 -11.85 49.89 -6.21
CA THR A 114 -12.56 49.23 -7.30
C THR A 114 -12.43 50.02 -8.60
N THR A 115 -12.41 49.35 -9.74
CA THR A 115 -12.58 49.96 -11.07
C THR A 115 -13.42 49.03 -11.96
N PRO A 116 -14.13 49.53 -12.99
CA PRO A 116 -14.82 48.67 -13.93
C PRO A 116 -13.83 47.75 -14.68
N GLY A 117 -14.23 46.50 -14.95
CA GLY A 117 -13.58 45.67 -15.96
C GLY A 117 -13.75 46.25 -17.37
N THR A 118 -13.02 45.73 -18.36
CA THR A 118 -13.10 46.11 -19.78
C THR A 118 -14.55 46.17 -20.26
N VAL A 119 -14.98 47.31 -20.82
CA VAL A 119 -16.39 47.52 -21.21
C VAL A 119 -16.63 46.95 -22.62
N VAL A 120 -17.22 45.75 -22.71
CA VAL A 120 -17.22 44.96 -23.96
C VAL A 120 -18.27 45.38 -25.00
N ASP A 121 -19.35 46.04 -24.59
CA ASP A 121 -20.44 46.49 -25.47
C ASP A 121 -20.39 47.99 -25.83
N ALA A 122 -19.41 48.74 -25.31
CA ALA A 122 -19.19 50.16 -25.60
C ALA A 122 -17.77 50.44 -26.13
N ALA A 123 -17.63 51.49 -26.94
CA ALA A 123 -16.33 51.91 -27.49
C ALA A 123 -15.57 52.85 -26.52
N ALA A 124 -15.27 52.35 -25.32
CA ALA A 124 -14.71 53.13 -24.21
C ALA A 124 -13.39 52.53 -23.69
N THR A 125 -12.34 53.35 -23.58
CA THR A 125 -10.97 52.90 -23.21
C THR A 125 -10.67 53.14 -21.73
N GLY A 126 -10.64 52.07 -20.93
CA GLY A 126 -10.43 52.12 -19.48
C GLY A 126 -9.02 52.46 -18.98
N GLU A 127 -8.04 52.70 -19.86
CA GLU A 127 -6.69 53.14 -19.46
C GLU A 127 -6.73 54.53 -18.80
N THR A 128 -7.25 55.54 -19.51
CA THR A 128 -7.31 56.93 -19.03
C THR A 128 -8.12 57.08 -17.72
N HIS A 129 -9.16 56.25 -17.54
CA HIS A 129 -9.92 56.22 -16.28
C HIS A 129 -9.07 55.69 -15.12
N ARG A 130 -8.37 54.56 -15.29
CA ARG A 130 -7.51 53.98 -14.24
C ARG A 130 -6.34 54.90 -13.90
N ASP A 131 -5.71 55.53 -14.90
CA ASP A 131 -4.67 56.54 -14.70
C ASP A 131 -5.19 57.73 -13.86
N ALA A 132 -6.37 58.27 -14.18
CA ALA A 132 -6.96 59.38 -13.45
C ALA A 132 -7.36 59.03 -12.00
N VAL A 133 -7.90 57.82 -11.78
CA VAL A 133 -8.23 57.34 -10.43
C VAL A 133 -6.96 57.09 -9.60
N ALA A 134 -5.94 56.45 -10.17
CA ALA A 134 -4.65 56.24 -9.51
C ALA A 134 -3.94 57.58 -9.18
N SER A 135 -3.98 58.55 -10.10
CA SER A 135 -3.49 59.91 -9.87
C SER A 135 -4.21 60.58 -8.69
N ALA A 136 -5.55 60.52 -8.67
CA ALA A 136 -6.36 61.06 -7.58
C ALA A 136 -6.13 60.39 -6.21
N LEU A 137 -5.54 59.19 -6.17
CA LEU A 137 -5.19 58.44 -4.94
C LEU A 137 -3.73 58.62 -4.48
N THR A 138 -2.84 59.05 -5.36
CA THR A 138 -1.36 59.03 -5.17
C THR A 138 -0.88 59.81 -3.94
N ASP A 139 -1.56 60.89 -3.55
CA ASP A 139 -1.19 61.70 -2.38
C ASP A 139 -1.70 61.11 -1.04
N ARG A 140 -2.57 60.08 -1.04
CA ARG A 140 -3.15 59.49 0.18
C ARG A 140 -2.67 58.08 0.51
N ALA A 141 -2.33 57.28 -0.50
CA ALA A 141 -1.78 55.93 -0.33
C ALA A 141 -0.58 55.75 -1.27
N ALA A 142 0.55 55.28 -0.72
CA ALA A 142 1.79 55.14 -1.49
C ALA A 142 1.73 53.97 -2.50
N GLU A 143 0.98 52.93 -2.16
CA GLU A 143 0.72 51.73 -2.94
C GLU A 143 -0.80 51.46 -2.82
N ALA A 144 -1.53 51.65 -3.93
CA ALA A 144 -2.99 51.55 -3.99
C ALA A 144 -3.37 50.62 -5.15
N THR A 145 -4.02 49.50 -4.84
CA THR A 145 -4.22 48.42 -5.82
C THR A 145 -5.61 48.45 -6.44
N PRO A 146 -5.75 48.55 -7.77
CA PRO A 146 -7.04 48.40 -8.44
C PRO A 146 -7.53 46.95 -8.45
N VAL A 147 -8.79 46.74 -8.04
CA VAL A 147 -9.53 45.48 -8.19
C VAL A 147 -10.76 45.70 -9.08
N SER A 148 -11.22 44.69 -9.83
CA SER A 148 -12.46 44.84 -10.61
C SER A 148 -13.68 44.79 -9.69
N LYS A 149 -14.74 45.56 -9.99
CA LYS A 149 -15.96 45.59 -9.14
C LYS A 149 -16.62 44.22 -8.95
N GLY A 150 -16.65 43.38 -9.99
CA GLY A 150 -17.13 42.01 -9.87
C GLY A 150 -16.24 41.14 -8.97
N PHE A 151 -14.91 41.35 -8.99
CA PHE A 151 -13.96 40.62 -8.17
C PHE A 151 -14.01 41.06 -6.70
N ALA A 152 -14.27 42.34 -6.42
CA ALA A 152 -14.56 42.80 -5.07
C ALA A 152 -15.80 42.09 -4.49
N VAL A 153 -16.89 41.92 -5.26
CA VAL A 153 -18.06 41.14 -4.82
C VAL A 153 -17.70 39.68 -4.51
N VAL A 154 -16.72 39.07 -5.21
CA VAL A 154 -16.20 37.74 -4.84
C VAL A 154 -15.51 37.76 -3.47
N TYR A 155 -14.70 38.78 -3.16
CA TYR A 155 -14.01 38.87 -1.88
C TYR A 155 -14.93 39.18 -0.69
N ASP A 156 -15.97 40.00 -0.88
CA ASP A 156 -17.00 40.25 0.15
C ASP A 156 -17.83 38.99 0.43
N GLN A 157 -18.35 38.36 -0.63
CA GLN A 157 -19.39 37.35 -0.49
C GLN A 157 -18.84 35.92 -0.40
N LEU A 158 -17.86 35.57 -1.24
CA LEU A 158 -17.50 34.18 -1.54
C LEU A 158 -16.29 33.66 -0.74
N ALA A 159 -15.93 34.31 0.38
CA ALA A 159 -14.89 33.85 1.30
C ALA A 159 -15.10 32.39 1.76
N ALA A 160 -16.34 32.01 2.10
CA ALA A 160 -16.69 30.64 2.49
C ALA A 160 -16.52 29.59 1.36
N ASP A 161 -16.52 30.03 0.10
CA ASP A 161 -16.23 29.23 -1.09
C ASP A 161 -14.75 29.35 -1.50
N ASN A 162 -13.86 29.78 -0.60
CA ASN A 162 -12.42 30.05 -0.86
C ASN A 162 -12.23 31.04 -2.03
N TYR A 163 -13.05 32.10 -2.08
CA TYR A 163 -13.09 33.08 -3.16
C TYR A 163 -13.21 32.43 -4.57
N THR A 164 -13.92 31.31 -4.66
CA THR A 164 -14.18 30.58 -5.91
C THR A 164 -15.63 30.80 -6.32
N GLY A 165 -15.86 31.60 -7.36
CA GLY A 165 -17.21 31.91 -7.83
C GLY A 165 -17.27 33.07 -8.83
N LEU A 166 -18.49 33.45 -9.19
CA LEU A 166 -18.80 34.56 -10.08
C LEU A 166 -19.39 35.72 -9.27
N GLY A 167 -18.71 36.86 -9.23
CA GLY A 167 -19.24 38.10 -8.66
C GLY A 167 -19.81 39.00 -9.74
N VAL A 168 -21.04 39.48 -9.54
CA VAL A 168 -21.78 40.38 -10.43
C VAL A 168 -22.13 41.66 -9.66
N CYS A 169 -21.61 42.80 -10.09
CA CYS A 169 -21.89 44.11 -9.51
C CYS A 169 -22.70 44.96 -10.50
N ILE A 170 -23.97 45.23 -10.18
CA ILE A 170 -24.89 46.03 -11.00
C ILE A 170 -24.93 47.45 -10.41
N GLU A 171 -24.59 48.45 -11.20
CA GLU A 171 -24.57 49.87 -10.81
C GLU A 171 -25.64 50.67 -11.58
N SER A 172 -25.59 52.00 -11.50
CA SER A 172 -26.44 52.88 -12.30
C SER A 172 -26.23 52.73 -13.81
N GLN A 173 -24.98 52.76 -14.28
CA GLN A 173 -24.66 52.77 -15.72
C GLN A 173 -23.94 51.52 -16.22
N THR A 174 -23.40 50.68 -15.34
CA THR A 174 -22.61 49.49 -15.69
C THR A 174 -23.01 48.25 -14.90
N THR A 175 -22.74 47.08 -15.47
CA THR A 175 -22.75 45.80 -14.76
C THR A 175 -21.37 45.17 -14.93
N SER A 176 -20.57 45.12 -13.87
CA SER A 176 -19.25 44.50 -13.87
C SER A 176 -19.33 43.05 -13.38
N VAL A 177 -18.57 42.16 -14.00
CA VAL A 177 -18.51 40.73 -13.67
C VAL A 177 -17.06 40.30 -13.49
N ALA A 178 -16.81 39.41 -12.53
CA ALA A 178 -15.58 38.62 -12.51
C ALA A 178 -15.85 37.17 -12.11
N LEU A 179 -15.16 36.24 -12.77
CA LEU A 179 -15.06 34.83 -12.39
C LEU A 179 -13.69 34.60 -11.77
N ALA A 180 -13.63 34.09 -10.55
CA ALA A 180 -12.38 33.79 -9.87
C ALA A 180 -12.37 32.35 -9.31
N TYR A 181 -11.18 31.75 -9.28
CA TYR A 181 -10.92 30.43 -8.70
C TYR A 181 -9.81 30.57 -7.66
N TYR A 182 -10.06 30.13 -6.42
CA TYR A 182 -9.13 30.24 -5.29
C TYR A 182 -8.56 31.66 -5.09
N GLY A 183 -9.40 32.69 -5.27
CA GLY A 183 -9.01 34.10 -5.12
C GLY A 183 -8.27 34.71 -6.31
N VAL A 184 -8.04 33.97 -7.40
CA VAL A 184 -7.40 34.45 -8.64
C VAL A 184 -8.45 34.71 -9.72
N PRO A 185 -8.53 35.91 -10.33
CA PRO A 185 -9.49 36.19 -11.40
C PRO A 185 -9.07 35.49 -12.70
N VAL A 186 -10.03 34.83 -13.35
CA VAL A 186 -9.85 34.13 -14.65
C VAL A 186 -10.53 34.89 -15.79
N LEU A 187 -11.57 35.66 -15.47
CA LEU A 187 -12.33 36.53 -16.38
C LEU A 187 -12.79 37.75 -15.59
N ALA A 188 -12.70 38.94 -16.17
CA ALA A 188 -13.25 40.16 -15.57
C ALA A 188 -13.59 41.21 -16.66
N PHE A 189 -14.84 41.66 -16.73
CA PHE A 189 -15.31 42.62 -17.74
C PHE A 189 -16.50 43.45 -17.22
N SER A 190 -16.99 44.40 -18.02
CA SER A 190 -18.24 45.14 -17.74
C SER A 190 -19.14 45.28 -18.98
N LEU A 191 -20.45 45.41 -18.76
CA LEU A 191 -21.42 45.94 -19.73
C LEU A 191 -21.75 47.39 -19.39
N ALA A 192 -21.98 48.23 -20.40
CA ALA A 192 -22.49 49.61 -20.28
C ALA A 192 -24.01 49.66 -20.07
N LYS A 193 -24.50 48.80 -19.16
CA LYS A 193 -25.91 48.66 -18.79
C LYS A 193 -26.01 48.48 -17.27
N GLY A 194 -26.85 49.28 -16.63
CA GLY A 194 -27.16 49.22 -15.21
C GLY A 194 -28.61 49.64 -14.94
N SER A 195 -28.95 50.06 -13.73
CA SER A 195 -30.32 50.46 -13.37
C SER A 195 -30.85 51.66 -14.19
N GLU A 196 -30.00 52.61 -14.62
CA GLU A 196 -30.41 53.66 -15.56
C GLU A 196 -30.83 53.10 -16.93
N TRP A 197 -30.19 52.02 -17.39
CA TRP A 197 -30.55 51.35 -18.64
C TRP A 197 -31.86 50.57 -18.50
N ILE A 198 -32.07 49.89 -17.36
CA ILE A 198 -33.34 49.22 -17.01
C ILE A 198 -34.50 50.24 -17.00
N VAL A 199 -34.34 51.36 -16.28
CA VAL A 199 -35.32 52.45 -16.25
C VAL A 199 -35.56 53.03 -17.64
N GLN A 200 -34.51 53.20 -18.44
CA GLN A 200 -34.62 53.73 -19.80
C GLN A 200 -35.37 52.78 -20.74
N GLU A 201 -35.19 51.47 -20.65
CA GLU A 201 -35.88 50.52 -21.53
C GLU A 201 -37.34 50.28 -21.11
N ALA A 202 -37.63 50.21 -19.80
CA ALA A 202 -39.01 50.23 -19.31
C ALA A 202 -39.75 51.55 -19.67
N ALA A 203 -39.04 52.67 -19.75
CA ALA A 203 -39.58 53.94 -20.27
C ALA A 203 -39.82 53.91 -21.79
N ASN A 204 -38.98 53.18 -22.55
CA ASN A 204 -39.17 52.99 -23.99
C ASN A 204 -40.39 52.11 -24.29
N GLU A 205 -40.64 51.06 -23.48
CA GLU A 205 -41.78 50.16 -23.66
C GLU A 205 -43.11 50.81 -23.24
N THR A 206 -43.18 51.40 -22.05
CA THR A 206 -44.45 51.93 -21.49
C THR A 206 -44.75 53.39 -21.87
N GLY A 207 -43.72 54.19 -22.15
CA GLY A 207 -43.85 55.61 -22.49
C GLY A 207 -44.05 56.57 -21.30
N HIS A 208 -43.87 56.10 -20.06
CA HIS A 208 -43.86 56.92 -18.84
C HIS A 208 -42.57 57.77 -18.71
N ALA A 209 -42.51 58.67 -17.73
CA ALA A 209 -41.30 59.46 -17.48
C ALA A 209 -40.21 58.61 -16.82
N ARG A 210 -38.93 58.86 -17.12
CA ARG A 210 -37.81 58.10 -16.50
C ARG A 210 -37.78 58.26 -14.97
N SER A 211 -38.14 59.44 -14.46
CA SER A 211 -38.25 59.70 -13.01
C SER A 211 -39.44 58.99 -12.35
N GLU A 212 -40.51 58.74 -13.11
CA GLU A 212 -41.68 57.99 -12.66
C GLU A 212 -41.35 56.50 -12.55
N ILE A 213 -40.59 55.96 -13.51
CA ILE A 213 -40.12 54.56 -13.47
C ILE A 213 -38.98 54.35 -12.48
N ALA A 214 -38.07 55.33 -12.29
CA ALA A 214 -37.04 55.25 -11.26
C ALA A 214 -37.65 55.15 -9.85
N GLY A 215 -38.65 55.99 -9.54
CA GLY A 215 -39.38 55.91 -8.27
C GLY A 215 -40.22 54.64 -8.09
N VAL A 216 -40.63 53.97 -9.18
CA VAL A 216 -41.22 52.61 -9.09
C VAL A 216 -40.13 51.56 -8.86
N LEU A 217 -38.95 51.69 -9.46
CA LEU A 217 -37.82 50.77 -9.28
C LEU A 217 -37.28 50.78 -7.84
N GLU A 218 -37.32 51.92 -7.15
CA GLU A 218 -36.94 52.06 -5.73
C GLU A 218 -37.80 51.19 -4.77
N GLU A 219 -39.03 50.82 -5.15
CA GLU A 219 -39.94 49.94 -4.40
C GLU A 219 -40.20 48.58 -5.11
N PHE A 220 -39.46 48.26 -6.18
CA PHE A 220 -39.74 47.10 -7.04
C PHE A 220 -39.00 45.83 -6.58
N VAL A 221 -39.69 44.69 -6.64
CA VAL A 221 -39.16 43.35 -6.36
C VAL A 221 -39.42 42.43 -7.55
N LEU A 222 -38.41 41.64 -7.95
CA LEU A 222 -38.46 40.71 -9.09
C LEU A 222 -39.17 39.39 -8.75
N ASP A 223 -40.44 39.48 -8.40
CA ASP A 223 -41.30 38.31 -8.14
C ASP A 223 -41.79 37.67 -9.48
N PRO A 224 -41.48 36.39 -9.76
CA PRO A 224 -41.92 35.69 -10.97
C PRO A 224 -43.43 35.39 -11.04
N GLU A 225 -44.19 35.56 -9.95
CA GLU A 225 -45.64 35.34 -9.87
C GLU A 225 -46.47 36.65 -9.73
N ALA A 226 -45.91 37.75 -9.22
CA ALA A 226 -46.69 38.94 -8.81
C ALA A 226 -46.73 40.14 -9.78
N ALA A 227 -46.02 40.12 -10.92
CA ALA A 227 -46.01 41.22 -11.90
C ALA A 227 -47.42 41.50 -12.48
N THR A 228 -48.12 42.49 -11.92
CA THR A 228 -49.55 42.76 -12.19
C THR A 228 -49.83 44.14 -12.80
N GLY A 229 -48.86 45.06 -12.78
CA GLY A 229 -48.94 46.38 -13.42
C GLY A 229 -48.09 46.51 -14.70
N GLU A 230 -48.24 47.64 -15.40
CA GLU A 230 -47.65 47.88 -16.72
C GLU A 230 -46.16 48.31 -16.65
N VAL A 231 -45.76 49.03 -15.60
CA VAL A 231 -44.36 49.47 -15.41
C VAL A 231 -43.53 48.33 -14.81
N GLU A 232 -44.10 47.63 -13.86
CA GLU A 232 -43.56 46.47 -13.15
C GLU A 232 -43.28 45.32 -14.12
N SER A 233 -44.18 45.08 -15.08
CA SER A 233 -43.96 44.11 -16.17
C SER A 233 -42.80 44.51 -17.09
N ALA A 234 -42.65 45.81 -17.38
CA ALA A 234 -41.58 46.32 -18.24
C ALA A 234 -40.22 46.37 -17.52
N LEU A 235 -40.20 46.65 -16.20
CA LEU A 235 -39.02 46.52 -15.35
C LEU A 235 -38.57 45.07 -15.27
N ALA A 236 -39.48 44.10 -15.08
CA ALA A 236 -39.15 42.68 -15.13
C ALA A 236 -38.57 42.26 -16.49
N ALA A 237 -39.16 42.74 -17.60
CA ALA A 237 -38.66 42.48 -18.95
C ALA A 237 -37.28 43.11 -19.23
N ALA A 238 -37.02 44.31 -18.69
CA ALA A 238 -35.73 44.98 -18.81
C ALA A 238 -34.63 44.27 -18.00
N HIS A 239 -34.92 43.79 -16.79
CA HIS A 239 -34.00 42.94 -16.04
C HIS A 239 -33.74 41.60 -16.75
N ASP A 240 -34.77 40.95 -17.30
CA ASP A 240 -34.64 39.71 -18.08
C ASP A 240 -33.75 39.90 -19.32
N ALA A 241 -33.82 41.07 -19.96
CA ALA A 241 -32.94 41.46 -21.06
C ALA A 241 -31.49 41.72 -20.58
N LEU A 242 -31.28 42.44 -19.47
CA LEU A 242 -29.94 42.67 -18.90
C LEU A 242 -29.25 41.34 -18.57
N VAL A 243 -29.95 40.44 -17.87
CA VAL A 243 -29.45 39.12 -17.48
C VAL A 243 -29.22 38.24 -18.72
N GLY A 244 -30.06 38.34 -19.75
CA GLY A 244 -29.86 37.67 -21.04
C GLY A 244 -28.58 38.12 -21.76
N ASP A 245 -28.38 39.44 -21.89
CA ASP A 245 -27.17 40.03 -22.46
C ASP A 245 -25.91 39.66 -21.63
N LEU A 246 -26.05 39.56 -20.30
CA LEU A 246 -24.98 39.15 -19.40
C LEU A 246 -24.55 37.69 -19.65
N VAL A 247 -25.49 36.77 -19.81
CA VAL A 247 -25.18 35.36 -20.13
C VAL A 247 -24.49 35.24 -21.50
N GLU A 248 -24.92 36.01 -22.52
CA GLU A 248 -24.26 36.01 -23.83
C GLU A 248 -22.83 36.58 -23.76
N ALA A 249 -22.62 37.64 -22.96
CA ALA A 249 -21.29 38.21 -22.74
C ALA A 249 -20.35 37.27 -21.95
N ILE A 250 -20.81 36.65 -20.86
CA ILE A 250 -20.00 35.69 -20.09
C ILE A 250 -19.65 34.48 -20.96
N ALA A 251 -20.58 33.96 -21.77
CA ALA A 251 -20.29 32.86 -22.67
C ALA A 251 -19.22 33.23 -23.72
N ALA A 252 -19.32 34.42 -24.31
CA ALA A 252 -18.38 34.89 -25.33
C ALA A 252 -16.97 35.16 -24.77
N GLU A 253 -16.86 35.71 -23.55
CA GLU A 253 -15.58 35.98 -22.90
C GLU A 253 -14.96 34.68 -22.34
N ALA A 254 -15.76 33.77 -21.78
CA ALA A 254 -15.26 32.48 -21.28
C ALA A 254 -14.74 31.56 -22.41
N ASP A 255 -15.31 31.64 -23.61
CA ASP A 255 -14.79 31.04 -24.86
C ASP A 255 -13.43 31.65 -25.28
N ALA A 256 -13.07 32.85 -24.80
CA ALA A 256 -11.82 33.55 -25.09
C ALA A 256 -10.75 33.38 -24.00
N SER A 257 -11.14 33.26 -22.73
CA SER A 257 -10.22 33.11 -21.58
C SER A 257 -9.82 31.66 -21.23
N ASP A 258 -10.10 30.67 -22.09
CA ASP A 258 -9.83 29.23 -21.86
C ASP A 258 -10.40 28.69 -20.52
N VAL A 259 -11.61 29.12 -20.13
CA VAL A 259 -12.24 28.79 -18.83
C VAL A 259 -12.50 27.28 -18.68
N GLN A 260 -12.19 26.73 -17.51
CA GLN A 260 -12.36 25.30 -17.21
C GLN A 260 -13.82 24.82 -17.33
N GLU A 261 -14.06 23.85 -18.21
CA GLU A 261 -15.35 23.17 -18.38
C GLU A 261 -15.78 22.38 -17.12
N GLY A 262 -17.09 22.40 -16.82
CA GLY A 262 -17.74 21.45 -15.91
C GLY A 262 -17.59 21.71 -14.41
N LEU A 263 -16.97 22.81 -14.00
CA LEU A 263 -16.95 23.24 -12.60
C LEU A 263 -18.35 23.67 -12.12
N ALA A 264 -18.65 23.49 -10.83
CA ALA A 264 -19.86 24.02 -10.20
C ALA A 264 -19.54 25.33 -9.46
N VAL A 265 -20.06 26.45 -9.96
CA VAL A 265 -19.66 27.82 -9.59
C VAL A 265 -20.80 28.50 -8.83
N PRO A 266 -20.60 28.99 -7.60
CA PRO A 266 -21.56 29.86 -6.92
C PRO A 266 -21.53 31.27 -7.51
N ILE A 267 -22.69 31.95 -7.52
CA ILE A 267 -22.84 33.32 -8.04
C ILE A 267 -23.28 34.24 -6.90
N ALA A 268 -22.63 35.40 -6.78
CA ALA A 268 -23.04 36.49 -5.89
C ALA A 268 -23.37 37.75 -6.70
N VAL A 269 -24.54 38.35 -6.44
CA VAL A 269 -25.02 39.58 -7.07
C VAL A 269 -25.05 40.71 -6.03
N ALA A 270 -24.55 41.88 -6.39
CA ALA A 270 -24.51 43.07 -5.54
C ALA A 270 -24.49 44.37 -6.36
N GLY A 271 -24.26 45.51 -5.71
CA GLY A 271 -24.20 46.86 -6.30
C GLY A 271 -25.51 47.65 -6.19
N ASP A 272 -25.41 48.98 -6.37
CA ASP A 272 -26.52 49.95 -6.24
C ASP A 272 -27.73 49.72 -7.18
N GLY A 273 -27.57 48.90 -8.22
CA GLY A 273 -28.62 48.54 -9.17
C GLY A 273 -29.15 47.11 -9.01
N ALA A 274 -28.74 46.38 -7.96
CA ALA A 274 -29.22 45.03 -7.71
C ALA A 274 -30.59 45.04 -6.99
N THR A 275 -31.64 44.75 -7.74
CA THR A 275 -33.03 44.64 -7.27
C THR A 275 -33.28 43.33 -6.53
N GLU A 276 -34.07 43.34 -5.45
CA GLU A 276 -34.47 42.12 -4.72
C GLU A 276 -35.17 41.11 -5.65
N GLY A 277 -34.83 39.82 -5.54
CA GLY A 277 -35.35 38.75 -6.39
C GLY A 277 -34.57 38.51 -7.68
N ILE A 278 -33.56 39.35 -7.99
CA ILE A 278 -32.72 39.18 -9.18
C ILE A 278 -31.95 37.86 -9.19
N GLU A 279 -31.65 37.30 -8.02
CA GLU A 279 -30.99 36.02 -7.84
C GLU A 279 -31.77 34.84 -8.45
N TYR A 280 -33.11 34.86 -8.38
CA TYR A 280 -33.96 33.85 -9.03
C TYR A 280 -33.93 33.98 -10.56
N LEU A 281 -33.94 35.22 -11.07
CA LEU A 281 -33.87 35.53 -12.49
C LEU A 281 -32.50 35.14 -13.08
N VAL A 282 -31.42 35.50 -12.40
CA VAL A 282 -30.03 35.12 -12.74
C VAL A 282 -29.89 33.61 -12.73
N GLY A 283 -30.31 32.92 -11.66
CA GLY A 283 -30.25 31.45 -11.58
C GLY A 283 -30.97 30.78 -12.75
N GLY A 284 -32.25 31.11 -12.96
CA GLY A 284 -33.07 30.53 -14.02
C GLY A 284 -32.59 30.85 -15.44
N ARG A 285 -31.90 31.99 -15.65
CA ARG A 285 -31.33 32.39 -16.95
C ARG A 285 -29.98 31.75 -17.23
N PHE A 286 -29.10 31.68 -16.23
CA PHE A 286 -27.78 31.07 -16.38
C PHE A 286 -27.90 29.55 -16.54
N ASP A 287 -28.83 28.87 -15.84
CA ASP A 287 -29.10 27.42 -16.00
C ASP A 287 -29.67 27.08 -17.39
N ALA A 288 -30.32 28.04 -18.04
CA ALA A 288 -30.80 27.92 -19.42
C ALA A 288 -29.75 28.34 -20.47
N GLY A 289 -28.61 28.89 -20.03
CA GLY A 289 -27.52 29.37 -20.87
C GLY A 289 -26.58 28.26 -21.33
N THR A 290 -25.78 28.53 -22.37
CA THR A 290 -24.66 27.68 -22.78
C THR A 290 -23.35 28.23 -22.20
N LEU A 291 -23.22 28.14 -20.88
CA LEU A 291 -21.99 28.46 -20.15
C LEU A 291 -21.09 27.22 -20.04
N PRO A 292 -19.75 27.37 -19.95
CA PRO A 292 -18.84 26.23 -19.80
C PRO A 292 -18.87 25.61 -18.39
N PHE A 293 -19.36 26.34 -17.39
CA PHE A 293 -19.54 25.91 -16.00
C PHE A 293 -21.02 25.73 -15.64
N SER A 294 -21.29 24.94 -14.60
CA SER A 294 -22.63 24.79 -13.99
C SER A 294 -22.78 25.71 -12.78
N ILE A 295 -24.00 26.09 -12.42
CA ILE A 295 -24.26 26.89 -11.22
C ILE A 295 -24.33 25.98 -9.98
N ARG A 296 -23.78 26.42 -8.84
CA ARG A 296 -24.00 25.80 -7.52
C ARG A 296 -25.18 26.42 -6.76
N GLY A 297 -25.31 27.74 -6.86
CA GLY A 297 -26.41 28.55 -6.34
C GLY A 297 -26.19 30.02 -6.72
N VAL A 298 -27.20 30.85 -6.55
CA VAL A 298 -27.13 32.31 -6.74
C VAL A 298 -27.63 32.98 -5.46
N ARG A 299 -26.98 34.06 -5.02
CA ARG A 299 -27.43 34.92 -3.92
C ARG A 299 -27.32 36.39 -4.28
N LEU A 300 -28.20 37.19 -3.70
CA LEU A 300 -28.03 38.63 -3.50
C LEU A 300 -27.18 38.83 -2.23
N ALA A 301 -26.33 39.86 -2.19
CA ALA A 301 -25.60 40.24 -0.97
C ALA A 301 -26.53 40.91 0.06
N ASP A 302 -26.28 40.71 1.36
CA ASP A 302 -27.13 41.22 2.45
C ASP A 302 -27.20 42.76 2.49
N ASP A 303 -26.11 43.41 2.09
CA ASP A 303 -26.06 44.82 1.70
C ASP A 303 -25.35 44.89 0.34
N PRO A 304 -26.12 44.99 -0.76
CA PRO A 304 -25.58 45.09 -2.12
C PRO A 304 -24.72 46.35 -2.33
N ALA A 305 -25.10 47.47 -1.72
CA ALA A 305 -24.55 48.78 -2.00
C ALA A 305 -23.10 48.95 -1.50
N ALA A 306 -22.76 48.40 -0.33
CA ALA A 306 -21.39 48.44 0.19
C ALA A 306 -20.56 47.16 -0.06
N SER A 307 -21.12 46.14 -0.71
CA SER A 307 -20.42 44.87 -1.00
C SER A 307 -19.09 45.08 -1.74
N ALA A 308 -19.06 45.94 -2.76
CA ALA A 308 -17.83 46.25 -3.49
C ALA A 308 -16.77 46.98 -2.61
N ALA A 309 -17.19 47.76 -1.62
CA ALA A 309 -16.28 48.44 -0.69
C ALA A 309 -15.70 47.48 0.37
N ARG A 310 -16.55 46.63 0.97
CA ARG A 310 -16.11 45.56 1.89
C ARG A 310 -15.18 44.57 1.21
N GLY A 311 -15.50 44.17 -0.02
CA GLY A 311 -14.67 43.28 -0.83
C GLY A 311 -13.30 43.87 -1.18
N ALA A 312 -13.23 45.17 -1.46
CA ALA A 312 -11.97 45.88 -1.59
C ALA A 312 -11.18 45.93 -0.27
N LEU A 313 -11.84 46.09 0.88
CA LEU A 313 -11.18 46.04 2.20
C LEU A 313 -10.62 44.64 2.50
N ALA A 314 -11.35 43.57 2.17
CA ALA A 314 -10.87 42.19 2.30
C ALA A 314 -9.65 41.93 1.40
N ALA A 315 -9.71 42.32 0.12
CA ALA A 315 -8.57 42.22 -0.80
C ALA A 315 -7.35 43.05 -0.33
N ALA A 316 -7.57 44.18 0.36
CA ALA A 316 -6.49 44.97 0.97
C ALA A 316 -5.90 44.32 2.23
N ALA A 317 -6.67 43.51 2.96
CA ALA A 317 -6.20 42.75 4.11
C ALA A 317 -5.39 41.51 3.72
N ASP A 318 -5.77 40.84 2.61
CA ASP A 318 -5.08 39.68 2.04
C ASP A 318 -3.87 40.06 1.14
N GLU A 319 -3.47 41.34 1.09
CA GLU A 319 -2.37 41.90 0.27
C GLU A 319 -2.46 41.51 -1.24
N VAL A 320 -3.67 41.53 -1.81
CA VAL A 320 -3.97 41.03 -3.16
C VAL A 320 -3.44 41.94 -4.28
N ASP A 321 -2.50 41.46 -5.09
CA ASP A 321 -1.92 42.14 -6.26
C ASP A 321 -2.50 41.63 -7.59
N ALA A 322 -3.83 41.53 -7.68
CA ALA A 322 -4.54 40.91 -8.82
C ALA A 322 -4.57 41.76 -10.11
N PHE A 323 -3.78 42.83 -10.20
CA PHE A 323 -3.82 43.76 -11.34
C PHE A 323 -3.17 43.19 -12.61
N ASP A 324 -2.04 42.50 -12.46
CA ASP A 324 -1.26 41.90 -13.57
C ASP A 324 -1.88 40.58 -14.07
N ASP A 325 -2.70 39.90 -13.26
CA ASP A 325 -3.37 38.63 -13.63
C ASP A 325 -4.65 38.84 -14.46
N VAL A 326 -5.27 40.02 -14.42
CA VAL A 326 -6.44 40.35 -15.26
C VAL A 326 -5.99 40.75 -16.68
N THR A 327 -6.49 40.05 -17.69
CA THR A 327 -6.28 40.43 -19.10
C THR A 327 -7.15 41.61 -19.52
N TRP A 328 -6.66 42.83 -19.29
CA TRP A 328 -7.26 44.09 -19.76
C TRP A 328 -7.16 44.25 -21.29
N ASP A 329 -7.87 43.44 -22.08
CA ASP A 329 -7.72 43.38 -23.54
C ASP A 329 -8.23 44.66 -24.28
N GLU A 330 -7.38 45.22 -25.15
CA GLU A 330 -7.66 46.43 -25.94
C GLU A 330 -8.39 46.16 -27.28
N SER A 331 -9.37 45.26 -27.31
CA SER A 331 -10.08 44.88 -28.54
C SER A 331 -11.28 45.79 -28.86
N THR A 332 -11.12 46.68 -29.84
CA THR A 332 -12.23 47.47 -30.41
C THR A 332 -13.34 46.58 -30.98
N PRO A 333 -14.63 46.78 -30.63
CA PRO A 333 -15.73 45.98 -31.15
C PRO A 333 -15.81 45.95 -32.69
N ALA A 334 -15.68 44.76 -33.27
CA ALA A 334 -15.60 44.57 -34.71
C ALA A 334 -16.98 44.50 -35.38
N ASN A 335 -17.53 45.65 -35.82
CA ASN A 335 -18.84 45.69 -36.49
C ASN A 335 -18.82 46.43 -37.86
N ASP A 336 -19.23 45.74 -38.94
CA ASP A 336 -19.20 46.24 -40.33
C ASP A 336 -20.57 46.79 -40.78
N ALA A 337 -20.73 48.13 -40.72
CA ALA A 337 -22.00 48.80 -41.01
C ALA A 337 -21.88 50.10 -41.87
N THR A 338 -21.23 50.01 -43.04
CA THR A 338 -21.43 50.86 -44.24
C THR A 338 -22.00 52.30 -44.10
N ALA A 339 -21.14 53.34 -44.05
CA ALA A 339 -21.56 54.74 -44.32
C ALA A 339 -20.48 55.67 -44.94
N VAL A 340 -20.48 55.71 -46.29
CA VAL A 340 -20.24 56.87 -47.19
C VAL A 340 -19.54 58.16 -46.66
N ASP A 341 -18.28 58.35 -47.10
CA ASP A 341 -17.68 59.57 -47.70
C ASP A 341 -18.04 60.98 -47.16
N THR A 342 -17.06 61.68 -46.56
CA THR A 342 -16.53 62.93 -47.16
C THR A 342 -15.16 63.37 -46.62
N THR A 343 -14.41 64.13 -47.41
CA THR A 343 -13.01 64.55 -47.15
C THR A 343 -12.86 66.02 -46.74
N SER A 344 -12.01 66.32 -45.75
CA SER A 344 -11.13 67.53 -45.57
C SER A 344 -10.95 67.84 -44.07
N GLY A 345 -9.81 68.29 -43.54
CA GLY A 345 -8.46 68.50 -44.10
C GLY A 345 -7.71 69.69 -43.43
N THR A 346 -6.36 69.68 -43.43
CA THR A 346 -5.43 70.73 -42.91
C THR A 346 -5.39 70.84 -41.36
N THR A 347 -4.34 70.51 -40.58
CA THR A 347 -2.84 70.59 -40.62
C THR A 347 -2.19 71.90 -40.15
N ASP A 348 -1.24 71.75 -39.21
CA ASP A 348 -0.09 72.62 -38.87
C ASP A 348 -0.31 73.76 -37.84
N GLY A 349 0.64 73.98 -36.90
CA GLY A 349 0.45 74.88 -35.73
C GLY A 349 1.70 75.27 -34.91
N THR A 350 2.42 74.30 -34.33
CA THR A 350 3.85 74.37 -33.93
C THR A 350 4.36 75.43 -32.88
N THR A 351 4.90 74.93 -31.76
CA THR A 351 5.90 75.51 -30.80
C THR A 351 5.55 76.60 -29.77
N ALA A 352 6.09 76.41 -28.56
CA ALA A 352 6.29 77.39 -27.50
C ALA A 352 7.71 78.00 -27.51
N GLU A 353 7.96 79.09 -26.77
CA GLU A 353 9.03 79.18 -25.73
C GLU A 353 9.26 80.61 -25.15
N SER A 354 9.68 80.63 -23.88
CA SER A 354 10.66 81.57 -23.26
C SER A 354 10.30 83.05 -22.93
N THR A 355 10.14 83.29 -21.63
CA THR A 355 10.68 84.43 -20.81
C THR A 355 10.20 85.88 -20.98
N GLY A 356 9.83 86.49 -19.83
CA GLY A 356 10.77 87.44 -19.21
C GLY A 356 10.43 88.94 -19.10
N ALA A 357 9.45 89.29 -18.25
CA ALA A 357 9.33 90.52 -17.43
C ALA A 357 9.83 91.91 -17.92
N THR A 358 8.98 92.95 -17.83
CA THR A 358 9.14 94.10 -16.87
C THR A 358 8.16 95.29 -17.06
N GLY A 359 7.30 95.55 -16.06
CA GLY A 359 7.15 96.86 -15.40
C GLY A 359 6.25 98.00 -15.95
N ARG A 360 5.55 98.64 -14.98
CA ARG A 360 5.04 100.05 -14.89
C ARG A 360 3.66 100.50 -15.44
N THR A 361 2.68 100.54 -14.52
CA THR A 361 1.98 101.73 -13.94
C THR A 361 1.48 102.90 -14.82
N ASP A 362 0.16 103.18 -14.74
CA ASP A 362 -0.53 104.49 -14.49
C ASP A 362 -2.06 104.33 -14.76
N ASP A 363 -3.04 105.11 -14.26
CA ASP A 363 -3.13 106.23 -13.28
C ASP A 363 -4.61 106.46 -12.84
N GLY A 364 -4.83 107.05 -11.64
CA GLY A 364 -5.77 108.19 -11.47
C GLY A 364 -7.17 107.96 -10.87
N GLY A 365 -7.54 108.70 -9.79
CA GLY A 365 -8.85 108.51 -9.14
C GLY A 365 -9.63 109.60 -8.33
N GLN A 366 -9.02 110.59 -7.63
CA GLN A 366 -9.75 111.67 -6.88
C GLN A 366 -10.59 111.22 -5.63
N THR A 367 -11.05 112.03 -4.65
CA THR A 367 -11.01 113.50 -4.41
C THR A 367 -11.04 113.90 -2.91
N SER A 368 -10.17 114.85 -2.51
CA SER A 368 -10.26 115.90 -1.44
C SER A 368 -11.29 115.90 -0.28
N LEU A 369 -10.85 116.40 0.89
CA LEU A 369 -11.34 117.68 1.47
C LEU A 369 -10.34 118.28 2.51
N SER A 370 -10.58 119.50 3.01
CA SER A 370 -9.55 120.40 3.61
C SER A 370 -10.09 121.37 4.68
N PHE A 371 -9.21 121.97 5.51
CA PHE A 371 -9.39 123.36 6.01
C PHE A 371 -8.08 124.04 6.50
N ASP A 372 -8.09 125.38 6.48
CA ASP A 372 -7.06 126.41 6.80
C ASP A 372 -6.56 126.41 8.29
N ASP A 373 -5.56 127.19 8.74
CA ASP A 373 -5.11 128.55 8.35
C ASP A 373 -3.62 128.88 8.66
N SER A 374 -3.18 129.96 8.03
CA SER A 374 -1.87 130.63 7.88
C SER A 374 -0.99 130.95 9.10
N LEU A 375 0.33 131.07 8.86
CA LEU A 375 1.04 132.36 8.68
C LEU A 375 2.53 132.18 8.29
N ALA A 376 3.19 133.26 7.82
CA ALA A 376 4.51 133.21 7.17
C ALA A 376 5.63 133.98 7.91
N ALA A 377 6.89 133.58 7.68
CA ALA A 377 8.09 134.42 7.82
C ALA A 377 9.24 133.92 6.92
N GLU A 378 10.10 134.84 6.47
CA GLU A 378 11.10 134.62 5.41
C GLU A 378 12.43 133.98 5.89
N ALA A 379 13.09 133.33 4.93
CA ALA A 379 14.42 132.69 4.97
C ALA A 379 15.59 133.53 5.53
N ASP A 380 16.62 132.83 6.01
CA ASP A 380 18.03 132.91 5.51
C ASP A 380 18.89 131.82 6.20
N HIS A 381 18.58 130.52 6.01
CA HIS A 381 19.34 129.42 6.67
C HIS A 381 19.60 128.17 5.80
N ASP A 382 19.35 128.28 4.49
CA ASP A 382 19.29 127.31 3.38
C ASP A 382 20.54 126.43 3.09
N ARG A 383 21.40 126.16 4.10
CA ARG A 383 22.50 125.18 4.10
C ARG A 383 22.74 124.49 5.46
N ALA A 384 21.95 124.81 6.47
CA ALA A 384 21.84 123.96 7.67
C ALA A 384 20.58 123.10 7.59
N ASP A 385 19.50 123.64 7.03
CA ASP A 385 18.19 123.00 6.94
C ASP A 385 18.27 121.70 6.12
N ASP A 386 18.90 121.68 4.94
CA ASP A 386 19.21 120.45 4.16
C ASP A 386 19.82 119.29 4.98
N ALA A 387 20.59 119.59 6.04
CA ALA A 387 21.26 118.62 6.90
C ALA A 387 20.52 118.34 8.22
N ILE A 388 19.51 119.15 8.53
CA ILE A 388 18.56 118.99 9.64
C ILE A 388 17.34 118.21 9.13
N ASP A 389 16.86 118.48 7.92
CA ASP A 389 15.81 117.75 7.23
C ASP A 389 16.24 116.31 6.97
N GLN A 390 17.46 116.06 6.46
CA GLN A 390 18.03 114.69 6.36
C GLN A 390 18.23 113.98 7.72
N LEU A 391 18.06 114.68 8.84
CA LEU A 391 18.11 114.15 10.19
C LEU A 391 16.69 114.00 10.77
N PHE A 392 15.74 114.86 10.38
CA PHE A 392 14.31 114.71 10.67
C PHE A 392 13.65 113.64 9.80
N ASP A 393 13.98 113.49 8.51
CA ASP A 393 13.57 112.35 7.68
C ASP A 393 14.09 111.04 8.28
N ARG A 394 15.34 111.03 8.76
CA ARG A 394 15.96 109.87 9.45
C ARG A 394 15.48 109.69 10.90
N LEU A 395 14.80 110.69 11.47
CA LEU A 395 14.09 110.53 12.74
C LEU A 395 12.68 110.04 12.47
N ALA A 396 11.88 110.69 11.62
CA ALA A 396 10.53 110.27 11.24
C ALA A 396 10.48 108.86 10.64
N ASN A 397 11.39 108.49 9.74
CA ASN A 397 11.50 107.12 9.23
C ASN A 397 11.96 106.14 10.32
N ARG A 398 12.49 106.60 11.45
CA ARG A 398 12.88 105.76 12.59
C ARG A 398 11.91 105.82 13.77
N ASP A 399 11.11 106.87 13.87
CA ASP A 399 9.92 106.92 14.73
C ASP A 399 8.89 105.97 14.13
N ALA A 400 8.73 105.93 12.79
CA ALA A 400 7.96 104.90 12.07
C ALA A 400 8.59 103.49 12.16
N GLU A 401 9.93 103.35 12.19
CA GLU A 401 10.61 102.07 12.46
C GLU A 401 10.42 101.62 13.92
N ILE A 402 10.26 102.57 14.86
CA ILE A 402 9.95 102.31 16.28
C ILE A 402 8.46 102.07 16.50
N GLU A 403 7.58 102.64 15.66
CA GLU A 403 6.14 102.42 15.67
C GLU A 403 5.83 101.05 15.07
N ALA A 404 6.44 100.67 13.94
CA ALA A 404 6.38 99.31 13.40
C ALA A 404 7.01 98.26 14.33
N VAL A 405 8.17 98.54 14.95
CA VAL A 405 8.73 97.66 16.01
C VAL A 405 7.88 97.69 17.29
N GLY A 406 7.04 98.71 17.47
CA GLY A 406 6.02 98.77 18.51
C GLY A 406 4.88 97.81 18.19
N GLU A 407 4.32 97.90 16.99
CA GLU A 407 3.29 96.98 16.47
C GLU A 407 3.79 95.52 16.45
N ASP A 408 5.06 95.27 16.07
CA ASP A 408 5.68 93.94 16.15
C ASP A 408 5.84 93.45 17.61
N VAL A 409 6.13 94.34 18.57
CA VAL A 409 6.31 94.00 19.99
C VAL A 409 4.97 93.83 20.71
N ASP A 410 3.97 94.64 20.39
CA ASP A 410 2.60 94.48 20.89
C ASP A 410 1.98 93.22 20.27
N ARG A 411 2.21 92.93 18.98
CA ARG A 411 1.85 91.64 18.35
C ARG A 411 2.56 90.45 19.02
N LEU A 412 3.85 90.57 19.36
CA LEU A 412 4.56 89.54 20.12
C LEU A 412 4.10 89.44 21.58
N ALA A 413 3.53 90.50 22.16
CA ALA A 413 2.90 90.45 23.47
C ALA A 413 1.55 89.73 23.37
N ASP A 414 0.71 90.06 22.39
CA ASP A 414 -0.55 89.36 22.10
C ASP A 414 -0.30 87.87 21.77
N GLU A 415 0.74 87.55 21.00
CA GLU A 415 1.13 86.17 20.64
C GLU A 415 1.71 85.40 21.84
N ILE A 416 2.36 86.08 22.80
CA ILE A 416 2.77 85.48 24.07
C ILE A 416 1.57 85.32 25.02
N GLU A 417 0.65 86.28 25.10
CA GLU A 417 -0.55 86.20 25.93
C GLU A 417 -1.49 85.08 25.41
N TYR A 418 -1.62 84.94 24.10
CA TYR A 418 -2.29 83.82 23.41
C TYR A 418 -1.64 82.45 23.70
N VAL A 419 -0.32 82.40 23.90
CA VAL A 419 0.43 81.17 24.26
C VAL A 419 0.42 80.90 25.77
N GLU A 420 0.39 81.91 26.63
CA GLU A 420 0.18 81.75 28.07
C GLU A 420 -1.27 81.34 28.38
N GLU A 421 -2.27 81.83 27.63
CA GLU A 421 -3.68 81.45 27.76
C GLU A 421 -4.02 80.10 27.07
N ARG A 422 -3.16 79.60 26.17
CA ARG A 422 -3.19 78.20 25.66
C ARG A 422 -2.20 77.25 26.35
N SER A 423 -1.43 77.72 27.33
CA SER A 423 -0.59 76.83 28.13
C SER A 423 -1.46 76.08 29.14
N PRO A 424 -1.47 74.73 29.15
CA PRO A 424 -2.35 73.97 30.04
C PRO A 424 -2.10 74.33 31.50
N SER A 425 -3.18 74.49 32.25
CA SER A 425 -3.11 74.87 33.66
C SER A 425 -2.37 73.82 34.49
N VAL A 426 -1.92 74.22 35.68
CA VAL A 426 -1.28 73.28 36.63
C VAL A 426 -2.23 72.15 37.03
N GLU A 427 -3.54 72.35 36.92
CA GLU A 427 -4.55 71.32 37.21
C GLU A 427 -4.78 70.39 36.00
N GLU A 428 -4.65 70.87 34.76
CA GLU A 428 -4.65 70.01 33.55
C GLU A 428 -3.36 69.21 33.40
N LEU A 429 -2.20 69.79 33.75
CA LEU A 429 -0.93 69.05 33.81
C LEU A 429 -0.94 67.99 34.92
N ALA A 430 -1.57 68.27 36.07
CA ALA A 430 -1.80 67.26 37.11
C ALA A 430 -2.76 66.17 36.64
N ALA A 431 -3.85 66.52 35.92
CA ALA A 431 -4.76 65.53 35.33
C ALA A 431 -4.08 64.68 34.24
N LEU A 432 -3.09 65.23 33.52
CA LEU A 432 -2.26 64.49 32.56
C LEU A 432 -1.21 63.60 33.27
N GLU A 433 -0.68 64.03 34.42
CA GLU A 433 0.19 63.22 35.30
C GLU A 433 -0.59 62.04 35.92
N ASP A 434 -1.80 62.29 36.45
CA ASP A 434 -2.74 61.25 36.91
C ASP A 434 -3.12 60.28 35.77
N ARG A 435 -3.33 60.78 34.53
CA ARG A 435 -3.58 59.92 33.34
C ARG A 435 -2.34 59.13 32.89
N LEU A 436 -1.14 59.63 33.15
CA LEU A 436 0.11 58.92 32.85
C LEU A 436 0.44 57.87 33.89
N GLU A 437 0.08 58.09 35.17
CA GLU A 437 0.21 57.06 36.20
C GLU A 437 -0.89 55.99 36.03
N ALA A 438 -2.13 56.36 35.66
CA ALA A 438 -3.15 55.40 35.24
C ALA A 438 -2.72 54.59 34.00
N PHE A 439 -2.25 55.23 32.93
CA PHE A 439 -1.75 54.52 31.75
C PHE A 439 -0.50 53.68 32.02
N ALA A 440 0.27 53.99 33.08
CA ALA A 440 1.39 53.16 33.53
C ALA A 440 0.93 51.95 34.36
N ASP A 441 -0.12 52.08 35.17
CA ASP A 441 -0.80 50.95 35.80
C ASP A 441 -1.46 50.06 34.73
N ASP A 442 -2.19 50.63 33.77
CA ASP A 442 -2.77 49.91 32.61
C ASP A 442 -1.69 49.17 31.81
N LEU A 443 -0.55 49.81 31.52
CA LEU A 443 0.59 49.15 30.85
C LEU A 443 1.23 48.05 31.70
N THR A 444 1.19 48.17 33.03
CA THR A 444 1.70 47.14 33.96
C THR A 444 0.75 45.95 34.03
N ASP A 445 -0.56 46.17 33.98
CA ASP A 445 -1.57 45.11 33.86
C ASP A 445 -1.51 44.46 32.47
N VAL A 446 -1.23 45.20 31.38
CA VAL A 446 -0.97 44.62 30.04
C VAL A 446 0.35 43.83 29.99
N GLU A 447 1.42 44.24 30.68
CA GLU A 447 2.60 43.39 30.89
C GLU A 447 2.26 42.12 31.68
N ALA A 448 1.33 42.20 32.64
CA ALA A 448 0.88 41.05 33.43
C ALA A 448 -0.03 40.09 32.63
N GLU A 449 -0.92 40.59 31.79
CA GLU A 449 -1.75 39.79 30.88
C GLU A 449 -0.88 39.12 29.80
N SER A 450 0.07 39.87 29.20
CA SER A 450 1.06 39.32 28.26
C SER A 450 1.91 38.21 28.89
N ALA A 451 2.26 38.35 30.17
CA ALA A 451 2.96 37.31 30.94
C ALA A 451 2.08 36.13 31.40
N SER A 452 0.76 36.18 31.13
CA SER A 452 -0.19 35.10 31.44
C SER A 452 -0.63 34.29 30.22
N HIS A 453 -0.63 34.91 29.03
CA HIS A 453 -1.08 34.28 27.77
C HIS A 453 0.04 33.53 27.00
N ALA A 454 1.29 33.62 27.46
CA ALA A 454 2.38 32.75 27.00
C ALA A 454 2.75 31.74 28.10
N SER A 455 1.92 30.70 28.26
CA SER A 455 2.20 29.64 29.22
C SER A 455 3.31 28.70 28.71
N GLU A 456 4.16 28.17 29.60
CA GLU A 456 5.12 27.10 29.22
C GLU A 456 4.38 25.85 28.71
N GLU A 457 3.12 25.64 29.12
CA GLU A 457 2.24 24.55 28.71
C GLU A 457 1.86 24.67 27.23
N THR A 458 1.29 25.80 26.79
CA THR A 458 0.98 26.08 25.37
C THR A 458 2.22 26.12 24.46
N VAL A 459 3.39 26.45 24.98
CA VAL A 459 4.64 26.38 24.20
C VAL A 459 5.09 24.92 24.05
N THR A 460 4.99 24.10 25.11
CA THR A 460 5.27 22.66 24.99
C THR A 460 4.22 21.92 24.17
N GLU A 461 2.97 22.37 24.15
CA GLU A 461 1.90 21.82 23.31
C GLU A 461 2.16 22.11 21.83
N LEU A 462 2.60 23.33 21.46
CA LEU A 462 3.09 23.62 20.10
C LEU A 462 4.42 22.91 19.76
N GLU A 463 5.31 22.67 20.73
CA GLU A 463 6.53 21.87 20.48
C GLU A 463 6.19 20.38 20.27
N ASP A 464 5.25 19.82 21.04
CA ASP A 464 4.75 18.45 20.88
C ASP A 464 3.93 18.29 19.58
N GLU A 465 3.12 19.28 19.18
CA GLU A 465 2.46 19.31 17.85
C GLU A 465 3.46 19.41 16.70
N LEU A 466 4.53 20.19 16.85
CA LEU A 466 5.57 20.32 15.81
C LEU A 466 6.40 19.03 15.66
N ASP A 467 6.75 18.37 16.77
CA ASP A 467 7.42 17.07 16.75
C ASP A 467 6.47 15.98 16.20
N ALA A 468 5.17 15.98 16.55
CA ALA A 468 4.18 15.06 16.00
C ALA A 468 3.94 15.29 14.49
N LEU A 469 3.89 16.54 14.03
CA LEU A 469 3.82 16.89 12.61
C LEU A 469 5.13 16.49 11.88
N SER A 470 6.28 16.55 12.55
CA SER A 470 7.55 16.06 12.02
C SER A 470 7.62 14.52 11.93
N GLU A 471 7.00 13.78 12.85
CA GLU A 471 6.83 12.33 12.71
C GLU A 471 5.82 11.99 11.61
N ALA A 472 4.70 12.71 11.50
CA ALA A 472 3.73 12.54 10.41
C ALA A 472 4.34 12.79 9.02
N PHE A 473 5.21 13.78 8.86
CA PHE A 473 5.97 13.99 7.62
C PHE A 473 7.01 12.89 7.34
N ALA A 474 7.58 12.26 8.38
CA ALA A 474 8.52 11.15 8.23
C ALA A 474 7.80 9.84 7.86
N ASP A 475 6.62 9.58 8.44
CA ASP A 475 5.76 8.47 8.05
C ASP A 475 5.21 8.66 6.63
N LEU A 476 4.86 9.89 6.23
CA LEU A 476 4.44 10.21 4.85
C LEU A 476 5.57 10.01 3.81
N ASP A 477 6.82 10.34 4.13
CA ASP A 477 8.00 10.01 3.29
C ASP A 477 8.18 8.48 3.18
N GLY A 478 7.92 7.77 4.29
CA GLY A 478 7.88 6.30 4.33
C GLY A 478 6.79 5.69 3.45
N ASP A 479 5.56 6.21 3.52
CA ASP A 479 4.42 5.77 2.71
C ASP A 479 4.63 6.09 1.22
N VAL A 480 5.19 7.25 0.88
CA VAL A 480 5.58 7.58 -0.51
C VAL A 480 6.63 6.58 -1.01
N GLY A 481 7.66 6.27 -0.21
CA GLY A 481 8.66 5.24 -0.58
C GLY A 481 8.08 3.82 -0.68
N ALA A 482 7.06 3.50 0.11
CA ALA A 482 6.32 2.24 0.03
C ALA A 482 5.43 2.18 -1.23
N ILE A 483 4.82 3.32 -1.62
CA ILE A 483 4.04 3.47 -2.85
C ILE A 483 4.95 3.35 -4.08
N GLU A 484 6.12 4.00 -4.12
CA GLU A 484 7.10 3.83 -5.20
C GLU A 484 7.54 2.36 -5.33
N SER A 485 7.85 1.71 -4.21
CA SER A 485 8.21 0.27 -4.17
C SER A 485 7.05 -0.63 -4.62
N GLY A 486 5.81 -0.25 -4.28
CA GLY A 486 4.58 -0.91 -4.72
C GLY A 486 4.36 -0.76 -6.22
N ILE A 487 4.64 0.41 -6.79
CA ILE A 487 4.56 0.67 -8.24
C ILE A 487 5.61 -0.16 -9.00
N GLU A 488 6.88 -0.20 -8.58
CA GLU A 488 7.88 -1.09 -9.20
C GLU A 488 7.47 -2.58 -9.12
N THR A 489 6.84 -2.99 -8.02
CA THR A 489 6.31 -4.35 -7.85
C THR A 489 5.15 -4.62 -8.81
N ILE A 490 4.18 -3.72 -8.90
CA ILE A 490 3.02 -3.83 -9.80
C ILE A 490 3.45 -3.80 -11.28
N GLU A 491 4.43 -2.97 -11.67
CA GLU A 491 4.98 -3.01 -13.03
C GLU A 491 5.62 -4.37 -13.33
N SER A 492 6.39 -4.94 -12.39
CA SER A 492 6.97 -6.28 -12.55
C SER A 492 5.92 -7.40 -12.58
N GLU A 493 4.81 -7.27 -11.86
CA GLU A 493 3.69 -8.22 -11.90
C GLU A 493 2.89 -8.09 -13.20
N VAL A 494 2.71 -6.86 -13.73
CA VAL A 494 2.05 -6.61 -15.02
C VAL A 494 2.86 -7.18 -16.18
N ASP A 495 4.18 -7.02 -16.20
CA ASP A 495 5.05 -7.65 -17.20
C ASP A 495 5.00 -9.18 -17.12
N ALA A 496 5.05 -9.77 -15.91
CA ALA A 496 4.92 -11.21 -15.72
C ALA A 496 3.53 -11.75 -16.12
N LEU A 497 2.47 -10.98 -15.87
CA LEU A 497 1.10 -11.32 -16.28
C LEU A 497 0.93 -11.21 -17.81
N ALA A 498 1.64 -10.28 -18.46
CA ALA A 498 1.67 -10.16 -19.92
C ALA A 498 2.40 -11.34 -20.59
N GLU A 499 3.53 -11.79 -20.02
CA GLU A 499 4.23 -13.00 -20.49
C GLU A 499 3.38 -14.26 -20.26
N THR A 500 2.78 -14.42 -19.07
CA THR A 500 1.83 -15.50 -18.76
C THR A 500 0.61 -15.50 -19.69
N SER A 501 0.11 -14.32 -20.07
CA SER A 501 -1.01 -14.19 -21.01
C SER A 501 -0.63 -14.55 -22.45
N ALA A 502 0.66 -14.44 -22.83
CA ALA A 502 1.15 -14.89 -24.12
C ALA A 502 1.30 -16.42 -24.14
N ASP A 503 1.92 -17.00 -23.11
CA ASP A 503 2.06 -18.46 -22.96
C ASP A 503 0.69 -19.15 -22.91
N ALA A 504 -0.29 -18.59 -22.19
CA ALA A 504 -1.65 -19.12 -22.15
C ALA A 504 -2.38 -19.05 -23.51
N ALA A 505 -1.99 -18.12 -24.41
CA ALA A 505 -2.52 -18.04 -25.76
C ALA A 505 -1.91 -19.12 -26.68
N ASP A 506 -0.61 -19.39 -26.55
CA ASP A 506 0.08 -20.43 -27.31
C ASP A 506 -0.28 -21.85 -26.81
N GLU A 507 -0.37 -22.08 -25.49
CA GLU A 507 -0.92 -23.33 -24.92
C GLU A 507 -2.35 -23.58 -25.39
N ARG A 508 -3.18 -22.54 -25.48
CA ARG A 508 -4.54 -22.66 -26.01
C ARG A 508 -4.54 -23.06 -27.48
N ALA A 509 -3.65 -22.52 -28.31
CA ALA A 509 -3.53 -22.93 -29.71
C ALA A 509 -3.13 -24.41 -29.82
N VAL A 510 -2.19 -24.86 -28.98
CA VAL A 510 -1.80 -26.28 -28.88
C VAL A 510 -2.95 -27.17 -28.36
N LEU A 511 -3.79 -26.67 -27.46
CA LEU A 511 -4.98 -27.39 -26.97
C LEU A 511 -6.09 -27.48 -28.04
N ASP A 512 -6.33 -26.44 -28.81
CA ASP A 512 -7.30 -26.46 -29.92
C ASP A 512 -6.85 -27.45 -31.02
N ASP A 513 -5.54 -27.49 -31.37
CA ASP A 513 -4.97 -28.50 -32.27
C ASP A 513 -5.10 -29.92 -31.68
N ARG A 514 -4.75 -30.13 -30.41
CA ARG A 514 -4.88 -31.43 -29.74
C ARG A 514 -6.32 -31.89 -29.56
N LEU A 515 -7.29 -30.97 -29.50
CA LEU A 515 -8.72 -31.30 -29.52
C LEU A 515 -9.18 -31.72 -30.93
N ALA A 516 -8.60 -31.16 -32.00
CA ALA A 516 -8.86 -31.60 -33.37
C ALA A 516 -8.26 -32.99 -33.65
N ASP A 517 -7.05 -33.26 -33.18
CA ASP A 517 -6.44 -34.60 -33.21
C ASP A 517 -7.27 -35.60 -32.39
N LEU A 518 -7.63 -35.27 -31.14
CA LEU A 518 -8.42 -36.15 -30.27
C LEU A 518 -9.84 -36.42 -30.82
N ALA A 519 -10.46 -35.44 -31.51
CA ALA A 519 -11.72 -35.65 -32.21
C ALA A 519 -11.57 -36.61 -33.41
N THR A 520 -10.42 -36.56 -34.10
CA THR A 520 -10.08 -37.48 -35.19
C THR A 520 -9.84 -38.89 -34.63
N ASP A 521 -9.05 -39.04 -33.57
CA ASP A 521 -8.83 -40.31 -32.88
C ASP A 521 -10.14 -40.93 -32.35
N LEU A 522 -11.10 -40.11 -31.90
CA LEU A 522 -12.40 -40.60 -31.43
C LEU A 522 -13.25 -41.19 -32.59
N GLU A 523 -13.20 -40.59 -33.78
CA GLU A 523 -13.82 -41.13 -35.00
C GLU A 523 -13.10 -42.43 -35.44
N ASP A 524 -11.76 -42.43 -35.39
CA ASP A 524 -10.91 -43.59 -35.70
C ASP A 524 -11.12 -44.77 -34.71
N VAL A 525 -11.44 -44.48 -33.45
CA VAL A 525 -11.84 -45.46 -32.41
C VAL A 525 -13.27 -45.96 -32.61
N ALA A 526 -14.21 -45.11 -33.04
CA ALA A 526 -15.57 -45.54 -33.38
C ALA A 526 -15.57 -46.53 -34.56
N ASP A 527 -14.81 -46.24 -35.61
CA ASP A 527 -14.64 -47.14 -36.77
C ASP A 527 -13.91 -48.45 -36.40
N ARG A 528 -12.88 -48.40 -35.53
CA ARG A 528 -12.26 -49.61 -34.95
C ARG A 528 -13.26 -50.44 -34.16
N THR A 529 -14.16 -49.80 -33.40
CA THR A 529 -15.18 -50.49 -32.59
C THR A 529 -16.19 -51.21 -33.48
N ALA A 530 -16.70 -50.56 -34.52
CA ALA A 530 -17.58 -51.20 -35.51
C ALA A 530 -16.89 -52.38 -36.24
N SER A 531 -15.62 -52.21 -36.61
CA SER A 531 -14.78 -53.27 -37.20
C SER A 531 -14.55 -54.45 -36.25
N LEU A 532 -14.44 -54.20 -34.94
CA LEU A 532 -14.37 -55.23 -33.91
C LEU A 532 -15.69 -55.96 -33.71
N GLU A 533 -16.85 -55.29 -33.80
CA GLU A 533 -18.15 -55.96 -33.76
C GLU A 533 -18.36 -56.91 -34.96
N ASP A 534 -18.02 -56.47 -36.18
CA ASP A 534 -18.05 -57.32 -37.38
C ASP A 534 -17.09 -58.51 -37.26
N ARG A 535 -15.87 -58.30 -36.75
CA ARG A 535 -14.89 -59.38 -36.50
C ARG A 535 -15.34 -60.32 -35.37
N ALA A 536 -16.03 -59.84 -34.34
CA ALA A 536 -16.63 -60.65 -33.29
C ALA A 536 -17.92 -61.37 -33.76
N GLY A 537 -18.53 -60.93 -34.87
CA GLY A 537 -19.49 -61.71 -35.64
C GLY A 537 -18.80 -62.88 -36.35
N ALA A 538 -17.80 -62.58 -37.20
CA ALA A 538 -17.04 -63.60 -37.93
C ALA A 538 -16.42 -64.66 -37.02
N LEU A 539 -15.77 -64.27 -35.92
CA LEU A 539 -15.18 -65.18 -34.94
C LEU A 539 -16.20 -66.11 -34.25
N ARG A 540 -17.49 -65.75 -34.19
CA ARG A 540 -18.54 -66.68 -33.68
C ARG A 540 -18.93 -67.73 -34.71
N ASP A 541 -18.95 -67.38 -36.00
CA ASP A 541 -19.18 -68.33 -37.08
C ASP A 541 -17.95 -69.24 -37.25
N ASP A 542 -16.74 -68.69 -37.24
CA ASP A 542 -15.47 -69.44 -37.28
C ASP A 542 -15.34 -70.39 -36.09
N LEU A 543 -15.69 -69.97 -34.87
CA LEU A 543 -15.64 -70.83 -33.67
C LEU A 543 -16.71 -71.94 -33.70
N ALA A 544 -17.82 -71.73 -34.42
CA ALA A 544 -18.81 -72.78 -34.66
C ALA A 544 -18.32 -73.82 -35.69
N GLU A 545 -17.42 -73.45 -36.61
CA GLU A 545 -16.77 -74.37 -37.55
C GLU A 545 -15.54 -75.06 -36.91
N LEU A 546 -14.68 -74.32 -36.19
CA LEU A 546 -13.49 -74.84 -35.51
C LEU A 546 -13.83 -75.91 -34.44
N ALA A 547 -15.00 -75.80 -33.80
CA ALA A 547 -15.50 -76.80 -32.86
C ALA A 547 -15.77 -78.19 -33.49
N ALA A 548 -15.63 -78.36 -34.82
CA ALA A 548 -15.80 -79.63 -35.51
C ALA A 548 -14.50 -80.45 -35.70
N ASP A 549 -13.33 -79.82 -35.85
CA ASP A 549 -12.14 -80.42 -36.53
C ASP A 549 -10.79 -80.21 -35.77
N ALA A 550 -10.71 -80.57 -34.48
CA ALA A 550 -9.55 -80.25 -33.62
C ALA A 550 -8.32 -81.21 -33.66
N ALA A 551 -7.13 -80.62 -33.45
CA ALA A 551 -5.98 -81.07 -32.62
C ALA A 551 -4.60 -81.38 -33.27
N SER A 552 -3.53 -80.75 -32.76
CA SER A 552 -2.13 -81.23 -32.78
C SER A 552 -1.27 -80.68 -31.61
N GLU A 553 0.02 -81.05 -31.56
CA GLU A 553 0.98 -80.64 -30.50
C GLU A 553 1.65 -79.27 -30.79
N SER A 554 1.51 -78.73 -32.01
CA SER A 554 1.91 -77.35 -32.33
C SER A 554 1.05 -76.32 -31.59
N ASP A 555 -0.21 -76.69 -31.35
CA ASP A 555 -1.28 -75.91 -30.72
C ASP A 555 -1.00 -75.58 -29.22
N LEU A 556 0.21 -75.83 -28.72
CA LEU A 556 0.65 -75.54 -27.35
C LEU A 556 1.72 -74.44 -27.28
N ASP A 557 2.66 -74.38 -28.24
CA ASP A 557 3.63 -73.27 -28.30
C ASP A 557 2.88 -71.94 -28.59
N ASP A 558 1.92 -71.97 -29.52
CA ASP A 558 1.02 -70.84 -29.82
C ASP A 558 0.18 -70.40 -28.60
N VAL A 559 -0.10 -71.33 -27.66
CA VAL A 559 -0.83 -71.06 -26.41
C VAL A 559 0.08 -70.49 -25.33
N GLU A 560 1.36 -70.85 -25.29
CA GLU A 560 2.34 -70.20 -24.41
C GLU A 560 2.62 -68.77 -24.88
N GLU A 561 2.83 -68.55 -26.19
CA GLU A 561 3.03 -67.21 -26.78
C GLU A 561 1.82 -66.29 -26.53
N THR A 562 0.58 -66.77 -26.75
CA THR A 562 -0.63 -65.98 -26.47
C THR A 562 -0.91 -65.76 -24.98
N VAL A 563 -0.43 -66.62 -24.07
CA VAL A 563 -0.49 -66.34 -22.63
C VAL A 563 0.49 -65.23 -22.24
N THR A 564 1.74 -65.24 -22.74
CA THR A 564 2.66 -64.11 -22.53
C THR A 564 2.13 -62.80 -23.13
N GLY A 565 1.52 -62.86 -24.33
CA GLY A 565 0.89 -61.69 -24.93
C GLY A 565 -0.28 -61.14 -24.09
N LEU A 566 -1.07 -62.01 -23.46
CA LEU A 566 -2.15 -61.60 -22.55
C LEU A 566 -1.64 -61.07 -21.20
N ASP A 567 -0.51 -61.55 -20.68
CA ASP A 567 0.14 -60.95 -19.52
C ASP A 567 0.73 -59.56 -19.86
N GLU A 568 1.32 -59.38 -21.05
CA GLU A 568 1.79 -58.06 -21.54
C GLU A 568 0.62 -57.08 -21.81
N GLU A 569 -0.50 -57.55 -22.38
CA GLU A 569 -1.73 -56.76 -22.51
C GLU A 569 -2.35 -56.42 -21.13
N LEU A 570 -2.30 -57.33 -20.15
CA LEU A 570 -2.79 -57.07 -18.78
C LEU A 570 -1.92 -56.08 -18.01
N VAL A 571 -0.58 -56.09 -18.19
CA VAL A 571 0.31 -55.05 -17.66
C VAL A 571 -0.01 -53.71 -18.32
N THR A 572 -0.16 -53.68 -19.65
CA THR A 572 -0.51 -52.46 -20.40
C THR A 572 -1.85 -51.88 -19.94
N LEU A 573 -2.87 -52.74 -19.74
CA LEU A 573 -4.18 -52.35 -19.24
C LEU A 573 -4.16 -51.92 -17.76
N GLY A 574 -3.22 -52.47 -16.96
CA GLY A 574 -2.92 -51.99 -15.62
C GLY A 574 -2.39 -50.57 -15.62
N ASP A 575 -1.35 -50.30 -16.43
CA ASP A 575 -0.81 -48.96 -16.60
C ASP A 575 -1.86 -47.97 -17.15
N GLU A 576 -2.79 -48.40 -18.02
CA GLU A 576 -3.91 -47.57 -18.47
C GLU A 576 -4.94 -47.31 -17.37
N LEU A 577 -5.21 -48.29 -16.51
CA LEU A 577 -6.09 -48.11 -15.35
C LEU A 577 -5.50 -47.12 -14.35
N ASP A 578 -4.21 -47.23 -14.04
CA ASP A 578 -3.50 -46.32 -13.14
C ASP A 578 -3.50 -44.88 -13.68
N ARG A 579 -3.30 -44.70 -15.00
CA ARG A 579 -3.45 -43.38 -15.66
C ARG A 579 -4.88 -42.84 -15.61
N VAL A 580 -5.89 -43.71 -15.62
CA VAL A 580 -7.29 -43.30 -15.43
C VAL A 580 -7.54 -42.91 -13.97
N ASP A 581 -6.97 -43.63 -13.00
CA ASP A 581 -7.09 -43.33 -11.56
C ASP A 581 -6.47 -41.97 -11.24
N THR A 582 -5.22 -41.71 -11.66
CA THR A 582 -4.58 -40.38 -11.55
C THR A 582 -5.40 -39.27 -12.23
N ARG A 583 -6.11 -39.58 -13.34
CA ARG A 583 -6.99 -38.59 -14.00
C ARG A 583 -8.33 -38.41 -13.27
N VAL A 584 -8.80 -39.39 -12.49
CA VAL A 584 -9.93 -39.25 -11.58
C VAL A 584 -9.53 -38.44 -10.35
N GLU A 585 -8.35 -38.67 -9.77
CA GLU A 585 -7.78 -37.85 -8.69
C GLU A 585 -7.61 -36.39 -9.14
N GLY A 586 -7.01 -36.16 -10.32
CA GLY A 586 -6.88 -34.80 -10.88
C GLY A 586 -8.21 -34.12 -11.22
N LEU A 587 -9.27 -34.89 -11.53
CA LEU A 587 -10.63 -34.36 -11.68
C LEU A 587 -11.31 -34.10 -10.32
N ALA A 588 -10.96 -34.85 -9.26
CA ALA A 588 -11.45 -34.60 -7.91
C ALA A 588 -10.83 -33.32 -7.34
N GLY A 589 -9.51 -33.14 -7.43
CA GLY A 589 -8.84 -31.91 -6.98
C GLY A 589 -9.37 -30.67 -7.70
N ARG A 590 -9.61 -30.75 -9.02
CA ARG A 590 -10.27 -29.65 -9.77
C ARG A 590 -11.74 -29.42 -9.39
N LEU A 591 -12.45 -30.44 -8.89
CA LEU A 591 -13.81 -30.28 -8.39
C LEU A 591 -13.81 -29.60 -7.01
N GLU A 592 -12.82 -29.88 -6.17
CA GLU A 592 -12.60 -29.20 -4.89
C GLU A 592 -12.18 -27.73 -5.13
N GLU A 593 -11.28 -27.47 -6.08
CA GLU A 593 -10.88 -26.13 -6.53
C GLU A 593 -12.08 -25.28 -7.00
N GLU A 594 -12.94 -25.83 -7.87
CA GLU A 594 -14.18 -25.18 -8.30
C GLU A 594 -15.19 -25.03 -7.15
N SER A 595 -15.24 -25.96 -6.18
CA SER A 595 -16.09 -25.83 -4.99
C SER A 595 -15.63 -24.67 -4.10
N THR A 596 -14.32 -24.46 -3.95
CA THR A 596 -13.76 -23.30 -3.23
C THR A 596 -14.07 -21.99 -3.96
N ARG A 597 -13.96 -21.97 -5.30
CA ARG A 597 -14.41 -20.81 -6.11
C ARG A 597 -15.89 -20.49 -5.93
N ILE A 598 -16.75 -21.52 -5.91
CA ILE A 598 -18.20 -21.34 -5.67
C ILE A 598 -18.47 -20.83 -4.26
N THR A 599 -17.69 -21.24 -3.26
CA THR A 599 -17.78 -20.73 -1.88
C THR A 599 -17.44 -19.23 -1.83
N GLY A 600 -16.28 -18.83 -2.35
CA GLY A 600 -15.87 -17.41 -2.40
C GLY A 600 -16.75 -16.51 -3.28
N VAL A 601 -17.43 -17.08 -4.28
CA VAL A 601 -18.47 -16.36 -5.06
C VAL A 601 -19.79 -16.24 -4.29
N SER A 602 -20.08 -17.16 -3.36
CA SER A 602 -21.26 -17.10 -2.49
C SER A 602 -21.04 -16.11 -1.35
N GLU A 603 -19.88 -16.13 -0.69
CA GLU A 603 -19.49 -15.17 0.35
C GLU A 603 -19.56 -13.74 -0.20
N ARG A 604 -18.95 -13.48 -1.36
CA ARG A 604 -19.04 -12.18 -2.07
C ARG A 604 -20.45 -11.81 -2.56
N LEU A 605 -21.40 -12.75 -2.59
CA LEU A 605 -22.81 -12.48 -2.88
C LEU A 605 -23.56 -12.10 -1.60
N ASP A 606 -23.26 -12.76 -0.48
CA ASP A 606 -23.81 -12.44 0.83
C ASP A 606 -23.30 -11.06 1.30
N ASP A 607 -22.01 -10.73 1.11
CA ASP A 607 -21.44 -9.38 1.32
C ASP A 607 -22.17 -8.30 0.50
N LEU A 608 -22.49 -8.62 -0.76
CA LEU A 608 -23.19 -7.71 -1.66
C LEU A 608 -24.67 -7.58 -1.29
N SER A 609 -25.27 -8.62 -0.70
CA SER A 609 -26.63 -8.55 -0.14
C SER A 609 -26.64 -7.66 1.10
N ALA A 610 -25.72 -7.86 2.05
CA ALA A 610 -25.57 -7.03 3.24
C ALA A 610 -25.48 -5.54 2.86
N ARG A 611 -24.49 -5.17 2.05
CA ARG A 611 -24.31 -3.80 1.53
C ARG A 611 -25.49 -3.24 0.73
N THR A 612 -26.40 -4.10 0.25
CA THR A 612 -27.65 -3.68 -0.40
C THR A 612 -28.78 -3.49 0.62
N ASP A 613 -28.87 -4.34 1.64
CA ASP A 613 -29.82 -4.22 2.74
C ASP A 613 -29.46 -3.03 3.66
N ASP A 614 -28.18 -2.81 3.95
CA ASP A 614 -27.66 -1.65 4.70
C ASP A 614 -28.01 -0.35 3.96
N ARG A 615 -27.67 -0.25 2.67
CA ARG A 615 -28.03 0.89 1.81
C ARG A 615 -29.54 1.10 1.64
N LEU A 616 -30.35 0.08 1.91
CA LEU A 616 -31.81 0.18 1.95
C LEU A 616 -32.35 0.58 3.34
N ALA A 617 -31.54 0.46 4.40
CA ALA A 617 -31.76 1.14 5.68
C ALA A 617 -31.39 2.63 5.55
N ASP A 618 -30.17 2.98 5.12
CA ASP A 618 -29.74 4.39 4.97
C ASP A 618 -30.73 5.21 4.12
N LEU A 619 -31.12 4.66 2.96
CA LEU A 619 -32.06 5.30 2.04
C LEU A 619 -33.49 5.35 2.59
N ARG A 620 -33.84 4.46 3.52
CA ARG A 620 -35.13 4.50 4.19
C ARG A 620 -35.12 5.53 5.30
N ASP A 621 -34.11 5.53 6.15
CA ASP A 621 -34.07 6.40 7.31
C ASP A 621 -33.96 7.86 6.83
N SER A 622 -33.12 8.14 5.83
CA SER A 622 -33.10 9.44 5.09
C SER A 622 -34.43 9.80 4.36
N VAL A 623 -35.37 8.86 4.20
CA VAL A 623 -36.72 9.12 3.67
C VAL A 623 -37.76 9.26 4.78
N ASP A 624 -37.61 8.55 5.90
CA ASP A 624 -38.45 8.73 7.09
C ASP A 624 -38.09 10.09 7.77
N ASP A 625 -36.81 10.48 7.86
CA ASP A 625 -36.33 11.81 8.29
C ASP A 625 -36.98 12.94 7.47
N ARG A 626 -36.87 12.85 6.13
CA ARG A 626 -37.46 13.83 5.20
C ARG A 626 -38.99 13.82 5.17
N VAL A 627 -39.64 12.85 5.80
CA VAL A 627 -41.09 12.84 6.01
C VAL A 627 -41.44 13.54 7.33
N ASP A 628 -40.60 13.43 8.35
CA ASP A 628 -40.76 14.17 9.61
C ASP A 628 -40.38 15.67 9.44
N ASP A 629 -39.36 16.02 8.65
CA ASP A 629 -39.08 17.41 8.20
C ASP A 629 -40.35 18.05 7.59
N VAL A 630 -40.91 17.38 6.58
CA VAL A 630 -42.10 17.85 5.84
C VAL A 630 -43.38 17.79 6.70
N ALA A 631 -43.38 17.01 7.78
CA ALA A 631 -44.46 17.06 8.77
C ALA A 631 -44.33 18.30 9.67
N SER A 632 -43.10 18.69 10.07
CA SER A 632 -42.83 19.91 10.83
C SER A 632 -43.15 21.16 10.00
N ASP A 633 -42.68 21.24 8.76
CA ASP A 633 -43.03 22.32 7.80
C ASP A 633 -44.55 22.50 7.68
N LEU A 634 -45.30 21.40 7.69
CA LEU A 634 -46.75 21.41 7.58
C LEU A 634 -47.45 21.86 8.86
N GLU A 635 -46.92 21.54 10.05
CA GLU A 635 -47.44 21.99 11.34
C GLU A 635 -47.23 23.51 11.49
N THR A 636 -46.02 24.01 11.24
CA THR A 636 -45.73 25.46 11.20
C THR A 636 -46.54 26.19 10.12
N THR A 637 -46.86 25.54 9.00
CA THR A 637 -47.76 26.12 7.97
C THR A 637 -49.21 26.21 8.45
N ASP A 638 -49.72 25.21 9.19
CA ASP A 638 -51.09 25.22 9.75
C ASP A 638 -51.21 26.32 10.83
N GLU A 639 -50.19 26.47 11.68
CA GLU A 639 -50.09 27.54 12.68
C GLU A 639 -50.07 28.95 12.05
N ARG A 640 -49.24 29.16 11.02
CA ARG A 640 -49.23 30.42 10.25
C ARG A 640 -50.58 30.71 9.58
N VAL A 641 -51.35 29.68 9.21
CA VAL A 641 -52.71 29.84 8.69
C VAL A 641 -53.71 30.21 9.80
N GLU A 642 -53.64 29.63 11.01
CA GLU A 642 -54.49 30.06 12.14
C GLU A 642 -54.21 31.53 12.55
N VAL A 643 -52.94 31.99 12.49
CA VAL A 643 -52.58 33.41 12.69
C VAL A 643 -53.23 34.28 11.61
N VAL A 644 -53.05 33.95 10.33
CA VAL A 644 -53.64 34.73 9.22
C VAL A 644 -55.17 34.74 9.24
N GLU A 645 -55.85 33.66 9.63
CA GLU A 645 -57.31 33.68 9.84
C GLU A 645 -57.72 34.61 11.00
N THR A 646 -56.90 34.68 12.05
CA THR A 646 -57.13 35.55 13.23
C THR A 646 -56.93 37.03 12.90
N ASP A 647 -55.87 37.37 12.17
CA ASP A 647 -55.58 38.74 11.73
C ASP A 647 -56.62 39.22 10.72
N LEU A 648 -56.98 38.40 9.74
CA LEU A 648 -58.04 38.72 8.76
C LEU A 648 -59.40 38.96 9.46
N SER A 649 -59.71 38.21 10.52
CA SER A 649 -60.90 38.46 11.34
C SER A 649 -60.81 39.79 12.08
N THR A 650 -59.67 40.11 12.69
CA THR A 650 -59.44 41.35 13.45
C THR A 650 -59.49 42.58 12.54
N THR A 651 -58.86 42.52 11.36
CA THR A 651 -58.94 43.53 10.31
C THR A 651 -60.38 43.71 9.79
N THR A 652 -61.15 42.62 9.66
CA THR A 652 -62.57 42.68 9.26
C THR A 652 -63.43 43.40 10.31
N ASP A 653 -63.26 43.07 11.59
CA ASP A 653 -63.99 43.73 12.69
C ASP A 653 -63.65 45.23 12.79
N ALA A 654 -62.39 45.62 12.53
CA ALA A 654 -61.99 47.04 12.46
C ALA A 654 -62.64 47.77 11.26
N LEU A 655 -62.61 47.17 10.07
CA LEU A 655 -63.27 47.72 8.87
C LEU A 655 -64.79 47.83 9.01
N GLU A 656 -65.46 46.94 9.76
CA GLU A 656 -66.88 47.11 10.07
C GLU A 656 -67.14 48.30 11.01
N ALA A 657 -66.23 48.61 11.94
CA ALA A 657 -66.32 49.76 12.84
C ALA A 657 -66.10 51.09 12.11
N ASP A 658 -65.03 51.22 11.33
CA ASP A 658 -64.76 52.42 10.51
C ASP A 658 -65.93 52.75 9.58
N LEU A 659 -66.54 51.71 9.00
CA LEU A 659 -67.70 51.85 8.15
C LEU A 659 -68.95 52.36 8.89
N ASP A 660 -69.09 52.16 10.20
CA ASP A 660 -70.17 52.75 11.00
C ASP A 660 -69.87 54.20 11.44
N ASP A 661 -68.63 54.53 11.78
CA ASP A 661 -68.22 55.93 12.07
C ASP A 661 -68.31 56.83 10.84
N VAL A 662 -67.97 56.31 9.65
CA VAL A 662 -68.23 56.97 8.36
C VAL A 662 -69.74 57.16 8.10
N ARG A 663 -70.60 56.22 8.54
CA ARG A 663 -72.06 56.36 8.42
C ARG A 663 -72.61 57.43 9.36
N GLU A 664 -72.17 57.49 10.62
CA GLU A 664 -72.57 58.57 11.54
C GLU A 664 -72.09 59.95 11.04
N THR A 665 -70.86 60.03 10.53
CA THR A 665 -70.33 61.25 9.91
C THR A 665 -71.18 61.72 8.72
N ILE A 666 -71.58 60.81 7.83
CA ILE A 666 -72.45 61.13 6.69
C ILE A 666 -73.84 61.60 7.12
N ASP A 667 -74.45 61.00 8.15
CA ASP A 667 -75.75 61.45 8.67
C ASP A 667 -75.64 62.79 9.44
N GLY A 668 -74.53 63.06 10.12
CA GLY A 668 -74.21 64.38 10.67
C GLY A 668 -74.09 65.46 9.60
N VAL A 669 -73.42 65.16 8.48
CA VAL A 669 -73.33 66.06 7.31
C VAL A 669 -74.71 66.30 6.69
N ARG A 670 -75.55 65.26 6.57
CA ARG A 670 -76.95 65.42 6.09
C ARG A 670 -77.76 66.34 6.99
N GLY A 671 -77.66 66.19 8.32
CA GLY A 671 -78.31 67.09 9.27
C GLY A 671 -77.91 68.56 9.08
N ARG A 672 -76.61 68.83 8.93
CA ARG A 672 -76.09 70.19 8.64
C ARG A 672 -76.59 70.75 7.30
N ILE A 673 -76.78 69.91 6.28
CA ILE A 673 -77.35 70.31 4.99
C ILE A 673 -78.84 70.67 5.13
N ASP A 674 -79.62 69.88 5.88
CA ASP A 674 -81.04 70.18 6.13
C ASP A 674 -81.23 71.46 6.96
N ASP A 675 -80.37 71.71 7.96
CA ASP A 675 -80.36 72.96 8.74
C ASP A 675 -80.04 74.20 7.86
N LEU A 676 -79.02 74.10 6.98
CA LEU A 676 -78.68 75.16 6.02
C LEU A 676 -79.79 75.39 4.98
N ALA A 677 -80.47 74.32 4.56
CA ALA A 677 -81.64 74.41 3.67
C ALA A 677 -82.85 75.06 4.38
N ALA A 678 -82.97 74.92 5.70
CA ALA A 678 -83.99 75.60 6.50
C ALA A 678 -83.67 77.10 6.68
N GLU A 679 -82.42 77.48 7.01
CA GLU A 679 -82.07 78.90 7.17
C GLU A 679 -82.19 79.68 5.85
N THR A 680 -81.82 79.07 4.71
CA THR A 680 -81.96 79.70 3.38
C THR A 680 -83.40 79.80 2.88
N ALA A 681 -84.37 79.18 3.57
CA ALA A 681 -85.79 79.22 3.26
C ALA A 681 -86.64 80.18 4.13
N ASP A 682 -86.01 80.96 5.03
CA ASP A 682 -86.70 81.85 5.97
C ASP A 682 -87.36 83.05 5.26
N ALA A 683 -88.65 82.91 4.95
CA ALA A 683 -89.46 83.94 4.31
C ALA A 683 -89.76 85.15 5.23
N ASP A 684 -89.81 84.96 6.56
CA ASP A 684 -90.07 86.06 7.50
C ASP A 684 -88.90 87.06 7.50
N ARG A 685 -87.68 86.57 7.29
CA ARG A 685 -86.46 87.38 7.09
C ARG A 685 -86.50 88.21 5.79
N VAL A 686 -87.15 87.72 4.74
CA VAL A 686 -87.35 88.46 3.47
C VAL A 686 -88.43 89.53 3.61
N ASP A 687 -89.58 89.19 4.22
CA ASP A 687 -90.66 90.16 4.48
C ASP A 687 -90.23 91.25 5.49
N ALA A 688 -89.36 90.92 6.45
CA ALA A 688 -88.73 91.90 7.34
C ALA A 688 -87.82 92.89 6.58
N ILE A 689 -87.01 92.41 5.63
CA ILE A 689 -86.19 93.28 4.76
C ILE A 689 -87.07 94.19 3.90
N ALA A 690 -88.17 93.68 3.34
CA ALA A 690 -89.14 94.48 2.59
C ALA A 690 -89.81 95.56 3.45
N THR A 691 -90.19 95.22 4.69
CA THR A 691 -90.79 96.17 5.66
C THR A 691 -89.80 97.25 6.10
N ASN A 692 -88.53 96.88 6.29
CA ASN A 692 -87.46 97.83 6.56
C ASN A 692 -87.20 98.75 5.36
N LEU A 693 -87.28 98.25 4.12
CA LEU A 693 -87.14 99.08 2.93
C LEU A 693 -88.26 100.13 2.81
N GLU A 694 -89.52 99.75 3.04
CA GLU A 694 -90.66 100.68 3.04
C GLU A 694 -90.55 101.72 4.19
N THR A 695 -89.89 101.36 5.29
CA THR A 695 -89.55 102.29 6.38
C THR A 695 -88.44 103.26 5.97
N ILE A 696 -87.35 102.75 5.36
CA ILE A 696 -86.21 103.53 4.86
C ILE A 696 -86.64 104.50 3.75
N GLU A 697 -87.60 104.15 2.89
CA GLU A 697 -88.16 105.10 1.90
C GLU A 697 -88.92 106.26 2.57
N GLY A 698 -89.60 106.00 3.69
CA GLY A 698 -90.24 107.02 4.52
C GLY A 698 -89.21 107.91 5.22
N GLU A 699 -88.21 107.32 5.87
CA GLU A 699 -87.11 108.04 6.50
C GLU A 699 -86.31 108.84 5.47
N HIS A 700 -86.07 108.32 4.26
CA HIS A 700 -85.42 109.03 3.16
C HIS A 700 -86.20 110.27 2.72
N ALA A 701 -87.54 110.30 2.85
CA ALA A 701 -88.33 111.49 2.55
C ALA A 701 -88.15 112.59 3.63
N GLU A 702 -88.17 112.24 4.91
CA GLU A 702 -87.87 113.19 6.01
C GLU A 702 -86.39 113.61 6.01
N LEU A 703 -85.50 112.69 5.63
CA LEU A 703 -84.08 112.94 5.41
C LEU A 703 -83.89 113.86 4.20
N THR A 704 -84.71 113.79 3.15
CA THR A 704 -84.63 114.71 1.99
C THR A 704 -85.00 116.15 2.39
N GLU A 705 -86.06 116.35 3.19
CA GLU A 705 -86.42 117.68 3.70
C GLU A 705 -85.36 118.20 4.69
N SER A 706 -84.74 117.30 5.46
CA SER A 706 -83.54 117.60 6.25
C SER A 706 -82.31 117.89 5.38
N LEU A 707 -82.18 117.25 4.22
CA LEU A 707 -81.05 117.35 3.29
C LEU A 707 -81.09 118.63 2.48
N GLU A 708 -82.23 119.28 2.27
CA GLU A 708 -82.25 120.68 1.77
C GLU A 708 -81.63 121.65 2.80
N SER A 709 -81.91 121.46 4.10
CA SER A 709 -81.27 122.25 5.17
C SER A 709 -79.78 121.90 5.30
N VAL A 710 -79.45 120.61 5.36
CA VAL A 710 -78.08 120.11 5.46
C VAL A 710 -77.29 120.41 4.18
N THR A 711 -77.89 120.57 3.00
CA THR A 711 -77.18 121.03 1.78
C THR A 711 -76.69 122.47 1.92
N ALA A 712 -77.41 123.34 2.64
CA ALA A 712 -76.93 124.69 2.92
C ALA A 712 -75.70 124.64 3.85
N ASP A 713 -75.78 123.86 4.93
CA ASP A 713 -74.67 123.69 5.87
C ASP A 713 -73.49 122.92 5.23
N VAL A 714 -73.74 121.90 4.41
CA VAL A 714 -72.76 121.13 3.62
C VAL A 714 -72.14 121.97 2.51
N SER A 715 -72.82 122.98 1.95
CA SER A 715 -72.16 123.92 1.02
C SER A 715 -71.10 124.79 1.71
N THR A 716 -71.12 124.86 3.05
CA THR A 716 -70.07 125.47 3.87
C THR A 716 -69.09 124.40 4.36
N LEU A 717 -69.59 123.32 4.97
CA LEU A 717 -68.79 122.24 5.53
C LEU A 717 -67.98 121.49 4.47
N ALA A 718 -68.43 121.36 3.22
CA ALA A 718 -67.67 120.70 2.16
C ALA A 718 -66.38 121.44 1.80
N ALA A 719 -66.35 122.77 1.93
CA ALA A 719 -65.11 123.52 1.76
C ALA A 719 -64.12 123.28 2.92
N ASP A 720 -64.64 123.09 4.14
CA ASP A 720 -63.85 122.69 5.31
C ASP A 720 -63.50 121.18 5.29
N LEU A 721 -64.28 120.34 4.58
CA LEU A 721 -64.12 118.90 4.48
C LEU A 721 -63.15 118.49 3.36
N GLU A 722 -63.06 119.25 2.27
CA GLU A 722 -62.08 119.03 1.19
C GLU A 722 -60.65 119.21 1.73
N GLU A 723 -60.42 120.20 2.61
CA GLU A 723 -59.14 120.41 3.34
C GLU A 723 -58.85 119.30 4.40
N VAL A 724 -59.87 118.55 4.83
CA VAL A 724 -59.72 117.41 5.76
C VAL A 724 -59.61 116.07 5.03
N ALA A 725 -60.24 115.91 3.86
CA ALA A 725 -60.19 114.70 3.05
C ALA A 725 -58.78 114.45 2.49
N ASP A 726 -58.13 115.48 1.94
CA ASP A 726 -56.71 115.43 1.52
C ASP A 726 -55.78 114.97 2.67
N ALA A 727 -56.17 115.19 3.94
CA ALA A 727 -55.44 114.79 5.13
C ALA A 727 -55.85 113.41 5.70
N VAL A 728 -56.99 112.85 5.27
CA VAL A 728 -57.49 111.52 5.66
C VAL A 728 -57.06 110.46 4.63
N ASP A 729 -57.14 110.75 3.33
CA ASP A 729 -56.64 109.86 2.26
C ASP A 729 -55.14 109.54 2.47
N ALA A 730 -54.37 110.51 2.96
CA ALA A 730 -52.96 110.38 3.33
C ALA A 730 -52.70 109.55 4.61
N ILE A 731 -53.75 109.15 5.33
CA ILE A 731 -53.69 108.34 6.57
C ILE A 731 -54.32 106.97 6.35
N GLU A 732 -55.44 106.87 5.65
CA GLU A 732 -56.07 105.58 5.31
C GLU A 732 -55.19 104.74 4.36
N ALA A 733 -54.36 105.37 3.54
CA ALA A 733 -53.32 104.70 2.76
C ALA A 733 -52.22 104.01 3.60
N ALA A 734 -52.23 104.15 4.94
CA ALA A 734 -51.31 103.46 5.85
C ALA A 734 -51.94 102.26 6.60
N ALA A 735 -53.19 101.89 6.31
CA ALA A 735 -53.96 100.87 7.03
C ALA A 735 -53.70 99.42 6.55
N ALA A 736 -52.43 99.01 6.40
CA ALA A 736 -52.06 97.66 5.94
C ALA A 736 -52.38 96.53 6.97
N THR A 737 -52.39 96.87 8.26
CA THR A 737 -52.25 95.90 9.36
C THR A 737 -53.43 94.94 9.60
N GLU A 738 -54.61 95.15 9.02
CA GLU A 738 -55.70 94.15 9.12
C GLU A 738 -55.54 92.99 8.12
N ALA A 739 -54.93 93.25 6.95
CA ALA A 739 -54.65 92.19 5.97
C ALA A 739 -53.52 91.27 6.45
N ASP A 740 -52.44 91.86 6.96
CA ASP A 740 -51.29 91.13 7.50
C ASP A 740 -51.70 90.20 8.67
N VAL A 741 -52.61 90.66 9.53
CA VAL A 741 -53.12 89.86 10.65
C VAL A 741 -54.01 88.71 10.17
N ALA A 742 -54.85 88.91 9.15
CA ALA A 742 -55.67 87.84 8.60
C ALA A 742 -54.81 86.73 7.96
N ALA A 743 -53.80 87.09 7.17
CA ALA A 743 -52.87 86.14 6.56
C ALA A 743 -52.04 85.36 7.62
N LEU A 744 -51.63 86.02 8.71
CA LEU A 744 -50.97 85.36 9.83
C LEU A 744 -51.89 84.43 10.61
N GLN A 745 -53.22 84.64 10.61
CA GLN A 745 -54.15 83.69 11.22
C GLN A 745 -54.35 82.44 10.35
N GLU A 746 -54.51 82.61 9.04
CA GLU A 746 -54.59 81.52 8.05
C GLU A 746 -53.33 80.63 8.15
N SER A 747 -52.14 81.23 8.08
CA SER A 747 -50.86 80.51 8.22
C SER A 747 -50.66 79.80 9.57
N ILE A 748 -51.26 80.29 10.66
CA ILE A 748 -51.19 79.65 11.99
C ILE A 748 -52.13 78.43 12.07
N ASP A 749 -53.29 78.49 11.42
CA ASP A 749 -54.24 77.37 11.40
C ASP A 749 -53.80 76.28 10.39
N ASP A 750 -53.14 76.66 9.28
CA ASP A 750 -52.43 75.72 8.40
C ASP A 750 -51.30 74.99 9.15
N GLN A 751 -50.42 75.74 9.84
CA GLN A 751 -49.34 75.14 10.65
C GLN A 751 -49.85 74.21 11.75
N ARG A 752 -51.05 74.46 12.31
CA ARG A 752 -51.69 73.51 13.23
C ARG A 752 -52.08 72.21 12.55
N ALA A 753 -52.69 72.27 11.37
CA ALA A 753 -53.05 71.07 10.63
C ALA A 753 -51.81 70.23 10.26
N THR A 754 -50.69 70.86 9.89
CA THR A 754 -49.42 70.16 9.67
C THR A 754 -48.90 69.49 10.94
N ILE A 755 -48.92 70.17 12.08
CA ILE A 755 -48.48 69.59 13.37
C ILE A 755 -49.39 68.43 13.80
N GLU A 756 -50.70 68.54 13.55
CA GLU A 756 -51.68 67.50 13.90
C GLU A 756 -51.52 66.24 13.02
N SER A 757 -51.16 66.41 11.73
CA SER A 757 -50.71 65.30 10.86
C SER A 757 -49.43 64.65 11.39
N VAL A 758 -48.34 65.43 11.54
CA VAL A 758 -47.02 64.92 11.97
C VAL A 758 -47.07 64.24 13.35
N THR A 759 -48.03 64.61 14.19
CA THR A 759 -48.29 63.91 15.47
C THR A 759 -48.90 62.52 15.24
N ALA A 760 -49.86 62.38 14.33
CA ALA A 760 -50.43 61.08 13.97
C ALA A 760 -49.43 60.20 13.21
N ASP A 761 -48.63 60.79 12.32
CA ASP A 761 -47.56 60.10 11.59
C ASP A 761 -46.51 59.53 12.58
N LEU A 762 -46.15 60.29 13.62
CA LEU A 762 -45.30 59.82 14.72
C LEU A 762 -45.97 58.75 15.60
N GLU A 763 -47.28 58.82 15.84
CA GLU A 763 -48.01 57.78 16.59
C GLU A 763 -48.08 56.46 15.78
N SER A 764 -48.13 56.50 14.45
CA SER A 764 -47.96 55.32 13.59
C SER A 764 -46.55 54.76 13.71
N ILE A 765 -45.52 55.57 13.42
CA ILE A 765 -44.11 55.12 13.42
C ILE A 765 -43.71 54.50 14.76
N VAL A 766 -44.23 55.00 15.90
CA VAL A 766 -43.99 54.40 17.22
C VAL A 766 -44.68 53.03 17.37
N ALA A 767 -45.86 52.82 16.80
CA ALA A 767 -46.51 51.51 16.75
C ALA A 767 -45.77 50.54 15.81
N ASP A 768 -45.35 51.02 14.63
CA ASP A 768 -44.60 50.25 13.64
C ASP A 768 -43.24 49.79 14.20
N VAL A 769 -42.50 50.68 14.88
CA VAL A 769 -41.26 50.34 15.61
C VAL A 769 -41.53 49.32 16.72
N SER A 770 -42.62 49.46 17.49
CA SER A 770 -42.97 48.49 18.54
C SER A 770 -43.25 47.09 17.97
N ALA A 771 -43.87 47.01 16.79
CA ALA A 771 -44.11 45.74 16.10
C ALA A 771 -42.84 45.14 15.48
N ILE A 772 -41.89 45.99 15.05
CA ILE A 772 -40.56 45.56 14.62
C ILE A 772 -39.74 45.03 15.80
N GLU A 773 -39.79 45.67 16.98
CA GLU A 773 -39.15 45.17 18.21
C GLU A 773 -39.70 43.80 18.63
N GLU A 774 -41.01 43.57 18.55
CA GLU A 774 -41.64 42.29 18.88
C GLU A 774 -41.27 41.18 17.86
N ARG A 775 -41.28 41.50 16.56
CA ARG A 775 -40.84 40.57 15.50
C ARG A 775 -39.34 40.26 15.53
N LEU A 776 -38.51 41.21 15.94
CA LEU A 776 -37.07 40.99 16.11
C LEU A 776 -36.82 40.00 17.25
N ALA A 777 -37.47 40.19 18.40
CA ALA A 777 -37.37 39.27 19.53
C ALA A 777 -37.87 37.85 19.20
N GLU A 778 -38.97 37.74 18.43
CA GLU A 778 -39.46 36.45 17.93
C GLU A 778 -38.44 35.79 16.99
N THR A 779 -37.78 36.57 16.11
CA THR A 779 -36.70 36.08 15.23
C THR A 779 -35.44 35.68 16.00
N GLU A 780 -35.09 36.38 17.09
CA GLU A 780 -33.97 36.02 17.98
C GLU A 780 -34.21 34.69 18.70
N ASP A 781 -35.42 34.45 19.23
CA ASP A 781 -35.78 33.15 19.85
C ASP A 781 -35.81 32.03 18.78
N ASP A 782 -36.39 32.26 17.60
CA ASP A 782 -36.42 31.30 16.47
C ASP A 782 -35.01 30.89 16.01
N LEU A 783 -34.11 31.86 15.86
CA LEU A 783 -32.70 31.60 15.56
C LEU A 783 -32.00 30.87 16.71
N GLY A 784 -32.34 31.18 17.97
CA GLY A 784 -31.84 30.47 19.15
C GLY A 784 -32.21 28.99 19.15
N GLU A 785 -33.47 28.64 18.90
CA GLU A 785 -33.90 27.22 18.83
C GLU A 785 -33.30 26.50 17.62
N ARG A 786 -33.19 27.18 16.46
CA ARG A 786 -32.53 26.62 15.27
C ARG A 786 -31.04 26.38 15.47
N ILE A 787 -30.32 27.28 16.15
CA ILE A 787 -28.90 27.13 16.50
C ILE A 787 -28.73 25.94 17.46
N GLY A 788 -29.50 25.86 18.56
CA GLY A 788 -29.39 24.74 19.50
C GLY A 788 -29.74 23.38 18.89
N THR A 789 -30.64 23.36 17.90
CA THR A 789 -30.96 22.15 17.11
C THR A 789 -29.80 21.77 16.17
N LEU A 790 -29.15 22.76 15.53
CA LEU A 790 -27.95 22.57 14.74
C LEU A 790 -26.75 22.08 15.57
N GLU A 791 -26.51 22.68 16.74
CA GLU A 791 -25.47 22.23 17.69
C GLU A 791 -25.69 20.75 18.07
N THR A 792 -26.91 20.38 18.46
CA THR A 792 -27.25 18.99 18.80
C THR A 792 -27.03 18.04 17.61
N THR A 793 -27.48 18.45 16.41
CA THR A 793 -27.31 17.66 15.18
C THR A 793 -25.83 17.50 14.78
N ILE A 794 -24.99 18.50 15.06
CA ILE A 794 -23.55 18.45 14.81
C ILE A 794 -22.85 17.56 15.85
N ASP A 795 -23.17 17.68 17.14
CA ASP A 795 -22.61 16.83 18.21
C ASP A 795 -22.97 15.34 18.01
N ASP A 796 -24.22 15.03 17.64
CA ASP A 796 -24.65 13.67 17.33
C ASP A 796 -23.90 13.14 16.09
N ARG A 797 -23.82 13.90 14.98
CA ARG A 797 -23.07 13.48 13.78
C ARG A 797 -21.56 13.36 14.01
N VAL A 798 -20.96 14.17 14.87
CA VAL A 798 -19.55 14.05 15.27
C VAL A 798 -19.35 12.79 16.12
N THR A 799 -20.33 12.42 16.93
CA THR A 799 -20.33 11.16 17.70
C THR A 799 -20.46 9.94 16.77
N ASP A 800 -21.40 9.95 15.83
CA ASP A 800 -21.60 8.86 14.87
C ASP A 800 -20.36 8.64 13.99
N VAL A 801 -19.83 9.70 13.37
CA VAL A 801 -18.61 9.61 12.52
C VAL A 801 -17.39 9.13 13.30
N ARG A 802 -17.33 9.43 14.61
CA ARG A 802 -16.27 8.95 15.49
C ARG A 802 -16.45 7.46 15.80
N ASP A 803 -17.64 7.02 16.17
CA ASP A 803 -17.91 5.62 16.51
C ASP A 803 -17.78 4.71 15.26
N ASP A 804 -18.17 5.18 14.07
CA ASP A 804 -17.90 4.55 12.77
C ASP A 804 -16.38 4.42 12.51
N LEU A 805 -15.60 5.47 12.79
CA LEU A 805 -14.15 5.44 12.62
C LEU A 805 -13.47 4.51 13.64
N GLU A 806 -13.93 4.49 14.89
CA GLU A 806 -13.44 3.58 15.94
C GLU A 806 -13.74 2.10 15.57
N ALA A 807 -14.92 1.83 15.00
CA ALA A 807 -15.28 0.52 14.44
C ALA A 807 -14.43 0.14 13.22
N HIS A 808 -14.28 1.03 12.24
CA HIS A 808 -13.50 0.73 11.02
C HIS A 808 -12.01 0.49 11.32
N VAL A 809 -11.46 1.17 12.33
CA VAL A 809 -10.10 0.92 12.83
C VAL A 809 -9.96 -0.44 13.50
N ASP A 810 -10.97 -0.92 14.24
CA ASP A 810 -10.95 -2.26 14.84
C ASP A 810 -11.17 -3.38 13.81
N ASP A 811 -11.99 -3.16 12.77
CA ASP A 811 -12.07 -4.07 11.62
C ASP A 811 -10.72 -4.16 10.88
N LEU A 812 -10.07 -3.02 10.62
CA LEU A 812 -8.76 -2.98 9.95
C LEU A 812 -7.65 -3.67 10.77
N ARG A 813 -7.76 -3.63 12.11
CA ARG A 813 -6.90 -4.41 13.02
C ARG A 813 -7.18 -5.91 12.91
N GLY A 814 -8.44 -6.32 12.80
CA GLY A 814 -8.85 -7.70 12.56
C GLY A 814 -8.27 -8.25 11.25
N ASP A 815 -8.48 -7.55 10.15
CA ASP A 815 -7.91 -7.87 8.83
C ASP A 815 -6.38 -7.98 8.87
N LEU A 816 -5.71 -7.09 9.62
CA LEU A 816 -4.26 -7.11 9.76
C LEU A 816 -3.76 -8.30 10.58
N ASP A 817 -4.41 -8.62 11.71
CA ASP A 817 -4.07 -9.79 12.53
C ASP A 817 -4.30 -11.09 11.76
N GLU A 818 -5.41 -11.23 11.01
CA GLU A 818 -5.64 -12.42 10.16
C GLU A 818 -4.61 -12.53 9.04
N ARG A 819 -4.23 -11.42 8.38
CA ARG A 819 -3.14 -11.41 7.39
C ARG A 819 -1.78 -11.77 8.00
N VAL A 820 -1.50 -11.32 9.23
CA VAL A 820 -0.26 -11.65 9.95
C VAL A 820 -0.20 -13.12 10.32
N ASP A 821 -1.28 -13.71 10.86
CA ASP A 821 -1.31 -15.14 11.19
C ASP A 821 -1.38 -16.03 9.92
N GLY A 822 -1.94 -15.54 8.81
CA GLY A 822 -1.84 -16.16 7.49
C GLY A 822 -0.40 -16.22 6.97
N VAL A 823 0.28 -15.07 6.84
CA VAL A 823 1.70 -14.99 6.42
C VAL A 823 2.61 -15.78 7.35
N ARG A 824 2.29 -15.84 8.65
CA ARG A 824 3.00 -16.67 9.62
C ARG A 824 2.82 -18.15 9.36
N THR A 825 1.61 -18.60 9.04
CA THR A 825 1.31 -20.00 8.72
C THR A 825 2.05 -20.41 7.45
N ASP A 826 1.97 -19.60 6.38
CA ASP A 826 2.74 -19.80 5.14
C ASP A 826 4.26 -19.88 5.40
N LEU A 827 4.78 -19.08 6.33
CA LEU A 827 6.20 -19.08 6.68
C LEU A 827 6.59 -20.32 7.48
N ASP A 828 5.80 -20.76 8.46
CA ASP A 828 6.05 -21.97 9.24
C ASP A 828 5.95 -23.23 8.35
N ASP A 829 5.01 -23.29 7.40
CA ASP A 829 4.88 -24.38 6.43
C ASP A 829 6.02 -24.38 5.40
N ARG A 830 6.40 -23.22 4.83
CA ARG A 830 7.60 -23.13 3.96
C ARG A 830 8.89 -23.50 4.69
N VAL A 831 8.97 -23.25 6.01
CA VAL A 831 10.09 -23.70 6.87
C VAL A 831 10.01 -25.20 7.18
N ALA A 832 8.82 -25.81 7.19
CA ALA A 832 8.66 -27.26 7.28
C ALA A 832 9.09 -27.96 5.98
N ASP A 833 8.60 -27.51 4.82
CA ASP A 833 8.96 -28.06 3.51
C ASP A 833 10.45 -27.96 3.23
N ALA A 834 11.06 -26.78 3.46
CA ALA A 834 12.50 -26.60 3.27
C ALA A 834 13.34 -27.50 4.19
N ARG A 835 12.81 -27.92 5.35
CA ARG A 835 13.47 -28.93 6.21
C ARG A 835 13.32 -30.33 5.62
N VAL A 836 12.15 -30.70 5.12
CA VAL A 836 11.92 -32.01 4.47
C VAL A 836 12.81 -32.17 3.23
N GLU A 837 12.91 -31.15 2.39
CA GLU A 837 13.83 -31.14 1.23
C GLU A 837 15.30 -31.23 1.67
N THR A 838 15.68 -30.51 2.73
CA THR A 838 17.03 -30.59 3.31
C THR A 838 17.35 -31.98 3.88
N GLU A 839 16.41 -32.61 4.59
CA GLU A 839 16.60 -33.97 5.14
C GLU A 839 16.67 -35.01 4.01
N ALA A 840 15.83 -34.91 2.98
CA ALA A 840 15.90 -35.76 1.79
C ALA A 840 17.25 -35.61 1.06
N SER A 841 17.72 -34.37 0.87
CA SER A 841 19.03 -34.08 0.27
C SER A 841 20.20 -34.64 1.10
N ILE A 842 20.10 -34.60 2.42
CA ILE A 842 21.09 -35.18 3.33
C ILE A 842 21.12 -36.71 3.21
N ASP A 843 19.96 -37.37 3.13
CA ASP A 843 19.89 -38.83 2.99
C ASP A 843 20.29 -39.31 1.57
N GLU A 844 20.06 -38.53 0.50
CA GLU A 844 20.60 -38.83 -0.84
C GLU A 844 22.14 -38.72 -0.87
N VAL A 845 22.70 -37.62 -0.36
CA VAL A 845 24.16 -37.43 -0.24
C VAL A 845 24.78 -38.54 0.62
N ARG A 846 24.09 -38.95 1.69
CA ARG A 846 24.51 -40.05 2.55
C ARG A 846 24.45 -41.40 1.85
N SER A 847 23.36 -41.70 1.13
CA SER A 847 23.20 -42.93 0.33
C SER A 847 24.32 -43.04 -0.71
N THR A 848 24.61 -41.93 -1.40
CA THR A 848 25.72 -41.81 -2.35
C THR A 848 27.07 -42.08 -1.67
N LEU A 849 27.31 -41.52 -0.49
CA LEU A 849 28.54 -41.74 0.27
C LEU A 849 28.66 -43.18 0.81
N GLU A 850 27.56 -43.81 1.23
CA GLU A 850 27.54 -45.22 1.63
C GLU A 850 27.82 -46.15 0.44
N ALA A 851 27.34 -45.82 -0.77
CA ALA A 851 27.67 -46.52 -2.02
C ALA A 851 29.13 -46.31 -2.46
N ASP A 852 29.65 -45.09 -2.42
CA ASP A 852 31.06 -44.78 -2.70
C ASP A 852 32.01 -45.49 -1.71
N LEU A 853 31.64 -45.57 -0.43
CA LEU A 853 32.41 -46.31 0.58
C LEU A 853 32.37 -47.83 0.33
N ALA A 854 31.25 -48.38 -0.13
CA ALA A 854 31.16 -49.79 -0.53
C ALA A 854 32.03 -50.07 -1.76
N ALA A 855 31.93 -49.26 -2.82
CA ALA A 855 32.76 -49.38 -4.01
C ALA A 855 34.26 -49.20 -3.69
N LEU A 856 34.61 -48.29 -2.78
CA LEU A 856 35.98 -48.15 -2.28
C LEU A 856 36.43 -49.40 -1.53
N ALA A 857 35.58 -49.99 -0.68
CA ALA A 857 35.87 -51.25 0.00
C ALA A 857 36.10 -52.40 -0.99
N ASP A 858 35.28 -52.53 -2.04
CA ASP A 858 35.48 -53.51 -3.12
C ASP A 858 36.81 -53.29 -3.84
N THR A 859 37.23 -52.03 -4.08
CA THR A 859 38.56 -51.77 -4.65
C THR A 859 39.71 -52.08 -3.68
N VAL A 860 39.49 -51.95 -2.37
CA VAL A 860 40.46 -52.36 -1.35
C VAL A 860 40.56 -53.88 -1.30
N GLU A 861 39.44 -54.63 -1.25
CA GLU A 861 39.45 -56.09 -1.32
C GLU A 861 40.07 -56.59 -2.65
N SER A 862 39.83 -55.89 -3.77
CA SER A 862 40.50 -56.17 -5.04
C SER A 862 42.01 -55.91 -4.98
N ILE A 863 42.47 -54.89 -4.26
CA ILE A 863 43.90 -54.60 -4.03
C ILE A 863 44.52 -55.62 -3.07
N GLU A 864 43.81 -56.04 -2.02
CA GLU A 864 44.25 -57.06 -1.07
C GLU A 864 44.32 -58.43 -1.74
N SER A 865 43.28 -58.84 -2.48
CA SER A 865 43.28 -60.06 -3.32
C SER A 865 44.41 -60.06 -4.36
N ARG A 866 44.74 -58.89 -4.95
CA ARG A 866 45.90 -58.76 -5.84
C ARG A 866 47.24 -58.75 -5.10
N ALA A 867 47.28 -58.27 -3.86
CA ALA A 867 48.46 -58.38 -3.00
C ALA A 867 48.68 -59.83 -2.55
N ASP A 868 47.61 -60.58 -2.30
CA ASP A 868 47.62 -62.01 -1.98
C ASP A 868 47.91 -62.89 -3.21
N ASP A 869 47.45 -62.55 -4.43
CA ASP A 869 47.93 -63.19 -5.67
C ASP A 869 49.42 -62.92 -5.87
N LEU A 870 49.86 -61.67 -5.69
CA LEU A 870 51.25 -61.30 -5.87
C LEU A 870 52.14 -61.92 -4.78
N SER A 871 51.65 -62.04 -3.54
CA SER A 871 52.28 -62.82 -2.47
C SER A 871 52.32 -64.29 -2.85
N SER A 872 51.19 -64.91 -3.20
CA SER A 872 51.09 -66.31 -3.60
C SER A 872 51.96 -66.65 -4.82
N ARG A 873 52.22 -65.70 -5.73
CA ARG A 873 53.12 -65.84 -6.89
C ARG A 873 54.59 -65.55 -6.55
N LEU A 874 54.86 -64.88 -5.44
CA LEU A 874 56.19 -64.68 -4.87
C LEU A 874 56.56 -65.89 -4.01
N GLU A 875 55.64 -66.35 -3.17
CA GLU A 875 55.63 -67.65 -2.49
C GLU A 875 55.77 -68.77 -3.52
N THR A 876 54.94 -68.94 -4.55
CA THR A 876 55.16 -69.95 -5.65
C THR A 876 56.50 -69.78 -6.41
N ARG A 877 57.25 -68.68 -6.23
CA ARG A 877 58.62 -68.48 -6.76
C ARG A 877 59.75 -68.70 -5.74
N VAL A 878 59.41 -68.82 -4.46
CA VAL A 878 60.31 -69.06 -3.31
C VAL A 878 60.09 -70.48 -2.77
N ASP A 879 58.84 -70.91 -2.75
CA ASP A 879 58.35 -72.26 -2.53
C ASP A 879 58.88 -73.19 -3.60
N GLU A 880 60.00 -73.81 -3.23
CA GLU A 880 60.02 -75.24 -2.97
C GLU A 880 59.84 -76.17 -4.18
N SER A 881 59.12 -75.88 -5.28
CA SER A 881 59.25 -76.72 -6.49
C SER A 881 60.62 -76.52 -7.16
N ALA A 882 61.04 -75.27 -7.38
CA ALA A 882 62.36 -74.96 -7.95
C ALA A 882 63.53 -75.13 -6.95
N VAL A 883 63.22 -75.45 -5.69
CA VAL A 883 64.22 -75.69 -4.62
C VAL A 883 64.23 -77.17 -4.23
N GLU A 884 63.11 -77.89 -4.23
CA GLU A 884 63.02 -79.36 -4.18
C GLU A 884 63.52 -79.98 -5.47
N ASP A 885 63.26 -79.44 -6.67
CA ASP A 885 63.89 -79.95 -7.90
C ASP A 885 65.42 -79.92 -7.75
N VAL A 886 65.97 -78.84 -7.18
CA VAL A 886 67.41 -78.68 -6.94
C VAL A 886 67.89 -79.50 -5.73
N ALA A 887 67.09 -79.67 -4.68
CA ALA A 887 67.42 -80.48 -3.52
C ALA A 887 67.31 -81.98 -3.80
N ALA A 888 66.37 -82.39 -4.65
CA ALA A 888 66.20 -83.74 -5.17
C ALA A 888 67.25 -84.06 -6.24
N ASP A 889 67.67 -83.09 -7.08
CA ASP A 889 68.90 -83.23 -7.88
C ASP A 889 70.13 -83.43 -6.97
N VAL A 890 70.21 -82.72 -5.83
CA VAL A 890 71.30 -82.87 -4.85
C VAL A 890 71.22 -84.20 -4.10
N ASP A 891 70.05 -84.66 -3.68
CA ASP A 891 69.84 -85.94 -2.98
C ASP A 891 69.95 -87.12 -3.96
N ALA A 892 69.58 -86.96 -5.23
CA ALA A 892 69.84 -87.93 -6.29
C ALA A 892 71.35 -88.03 -6.57
N VAL A 893 72.07 -86.91 -6.66
CA VAL A 893 73.54 -86.90 -6.76
C VAL A 893 74.19 -87.45 -5.49
N ALA A 894 73.59 -87.27 -4.31
CA ALA A 894 74.06 -87.91 -3.07
C ALA A 894 73.84 -89.42 -3.11
N SER A 895 72.69 -89.89 -3.61
CA SER A 895 72.42 -91.31 -3.85
C SER A 895 73.34 -91.91 -4.91
N GLU A 896 73.62 -91.21 -6.02
CA GLU A 896 74.62 -91.63 -7.00
C GLU A 896 76.03 -91.70 -6.37
N VAL A 897 76.34 -90.84 -5.39
CA VAL A 897 77.60 -90.89 -4.64
C VAL A 897 77.62 -92.04 -3.62
N GLU A 898 76.50 -92.40 -2.99
CA GLU A 898 76.40 -93.59 -2.14
C GLU A 898 76.43 -94.89 -2.96
N ASP A 899 75.76 -94.94 -4.12
CA ASP A 899 75.83 -96.06 -5.07
C ASP A 899 77.26 -96.21 -5.62
N VAL A 900 77.92 -95.11 -6.01
CA VAL A 900 79.34 -95.14 -6.42
C VAL A 900 80.28 -95.49 -5.26
N ALA A 901 79.91 -95.25 -4.00
CA ALA A 901 80.63 -95.73 -2.83
C ALA A 901 80.39 -97.24 -2.58
N ALA A 902 79.18 -97.73 -2.83
CA ALA A 902 78.83 -99.14 -2.74
C ALA A 902 79.47 -99.98 -3.87
N ASP A 903 79.48 -99.49 -5.11
CA ASP A 903 80.25 -100.05 -6.23
C ASP A 903 81.74 -100.10 -5.91
N VAL A 904 82.25 -99.09 -5.19
CA VAL A 904 83.65 -99.02 -4.74
C VAL A 904 83.98 -100.06 -3.66
N ASP A 905 83.10 -100.27 -2.68
CA ASP A 905 83.29 -101.30 -1.67
C ASP A 905 83.02 -102.71 -2.24
N ALA A 906 82.18 -102.82 -3.27
CA ALA A 906 82.01 -104.05 -4.06
C ALA A 906 83.27 -104.38 -4.87
N VAL A 907 83.84 -103.41 -5.59
CA VAL A 907 85.15 -103.57 -6.29
C VAL A 907 86.28 -103.87 -5.31
N ALA A 908 86.24 -103.33 -4.09
CA ALA A 908 87.18 -103.71 -3.04
C ALA A 908 87.01 -105.17 -2.61
N SER A 909 85.78 -105.64 -2.41
CA SER A 909 85.49 -107.06 -2.13
C SER A 909 85.91 -107.96 -3.30
N GLU A 910 85.72 -107.56 -4.55
CA GLU A 910 86.24 -108.30 -5.71
C GLU A 910 87.78 -108.35 -5.72
N VAL A 911 88.46 -107.29 -5.27
CA VAL A 911 89.92 -107.28 -5.11
C VAL A 911 90.38 -108.20 -3.96
N GLU A 912 89.60 -108.32 -2.89
CA GLU A 912 89.84 -109.32 -1.83
C GLU A 912 89.62 -110.76 -2.33
N ASP A 913 88.51 -111.02 -3.01
CA ASP A 913 88.20 -112.35 -3.56
C ASP A 913 89.27 -112.76 -4.60
N VAL A 914 89.74 -111.83 -5.45
CA VAL A 914 90.87 -112.07 -6.35
C VAL A 914 92.19 -112.31 -5.60
N ALA A 915 92.40 -111.69 -4.44
CA ALA A 915 93.57 -111.98 -3.60
C ALA A 915 93.46 -113.37 -2.95
N ALA A 916 92.27 -113.77 -2.50
CA ALA A 916 91.99 -115.09 -1.95
C ALA A 916 92.12 -116.20 -3.02
N ASP A 917 91.66 -115.95 -4.26
CA ASP A 917 91.89 -116.83 -5.41
C ASP A 917 93.39 -116.97 -5.74
N VAL A 918 94.18 -115.90 -5.61
CA VAL A 918 95.64 -115.95 -5.80
C VAL A 918 96.32 -116.81 -4.74
N ASP A 919 95.94 -116.69 -3.46
CA ASP A 919 96.45 -117.56 -2.38
C ASP A 919 95.94 -119.01 -2.50
N ALA A 920 94.71 -119.23 -2.98
CA ALA A 920 94.18 -120.56 -3.28
C ALA A 920 94.95 -121.24 -4.41
N VAL A 921 95.22 -120.53 -5.52
CA VAL A 921 96.06 -121.01 -6.62
C VAL A 921 97.50 -121.26 -6.16
N ALA A 922 98.02 -120.47 -5.21
CA ALA A 922 99.32 -120.76 -4.60
C ALA A 922 99.32 -122.09 -3.81
N SER A 923 98.24 -122.38 -3.05
CA SER A 923 98.07 -123.66 -2.35
C SER A 923 97.90 -124.84 -3.32
N GLU A 924 97.10 -124.69 -4.40
CA GLU A 924 96.98 -125.74 -5.42
C GLU A 924 98.33 -126.04 -6.10
N VAL A 925 99.21 -125.06 -6.25
CA VAL A 925 100.57 -125.26 -6.78
C VAL A 925 101.45 -126.06 -5.80
N GLU A 926 101.27 -125.92 -4.49
CA GLU A 926 101.96 -126.77 -3.50
C GLU A 926 101.39 -128.20 -3.45
N ASP A 927 100.06 -128.36 -3.49
CA ASP A 927 99.43 -129.69 -3.54
C ASP A 927 99.77 -130.46 -4.83
N VAL A 928 99.76 -129.79 -6.00
CA VAL A 928 100.21 -130.38 -7.27
C VAL A 928 101.69 -130.76 -7.22
N ALA A 929 102.53 -130.05 -6.45
CA ALA A 929 103.92 -130.44 -6.24
C ALA A 929 104.05 -131.71 -5.37
N ALA A 930 103.22 -131.85 -4.33
CA ALA A 930 103.17 -133.04 -3.46
C ALA A 930 102.62 -134.27 -4.20
N ASP A 931 101.60 -134.11 -5.05
CA ASP A 931 101.08 -135.16 -5.93
C ASP A 931 102.14 -135.61 -6.94
N LEU A 932 102.98 -134.70 -7.45
CA LEU A 932 104.11 -135.02 -8.32
C LEU A 932 105.23 -135.80 -7.62
N GLU A 933 105.32 -135.78 -6.30
CA GLU A 933 106.23 -136.63 -5.51
C GLU A 933 105.58 -138.00 -5.21
N SER A 934 104.29 -138.00 -4.85
CA SER A 934 103.51 -139.23 -4.61
C SER A 934 103.38 -140.09 -5.88
N LEU A 935 103.16 -139.49 -7.04
CA LEU A 935 103.03 -140.20 -8.32
C LEU A 935 104.36 -140.85 -8.75
N ARG A 936 105.51 -140.21 -8.48
CA ARG A 936 106.83 -140.83 -8.66
C ARG A 936 107.02 -142.03 -7.73
N ALA A 937 106.65 -141.87 -6.46
CA ALA A 937 106.72 -142.94 -5.48
C ALA A 937 105.77 -144.13 -5.80
N ALA A 938 104.68 -143.89 -6.54
CA ALA A 938 103.81 -144.94 -7.08
C ALA A 938 104.43 -145.61 -8.32
N GLN A 939 105.04 -144.84 -9.23
CA GLN A 939 105.70 -145.35 -10.44
C GLN A 939 106.79 -146.37 -10.11
N ASP A 940 107.68 -146.08 -9.15
CA ASP A 940 108.78 -146.98 -8.78
C ASP A 940 108.27 -148.33 -8.24
N ARG A 941 107.20 -148.31 -7.42
CA ARG A 941 106.59 -149.54 -6.86
C ARG A 941 105.83 -150.36 -7.90
N LEU A 942 105.18 -149.70 -8.86
CA LEU A 942 104.53 -150.39 -9.98
C LEU A 942 105.57 -151.08 -10.88
N SER A 943 106.73 -150.45 -11.07
CA SER A 943 107.86 -151.02 -11.82
C SER A 943 108.42 -152.30 -11.17
N GLU A 944 108.48 -152.34 -9.83
CA GLU A 944 108.89 -153.54 -9.07
C GLU A 944 107.80 -154.64 -9.11
N THR A 945 106.52 -154.26 -9.04
CA THR A 945 105.37 -155.21 -9.05
C THR A 945 105.20 -155.94 -10.39
N VAL A 946 105.72 -155.40 -11.50
CA VAL A 946 105.66 -156.04 -12.84
C VAL A 946 106.71 -157.15 -13.02
N ALA A 947 107.62 -157.37 -12.06
CA ALA A 947 108.74 -158.29 -12.20
C ALA A 947 108.43 -159.78 -11.91
N ASP A 948 107.44 -160.10 -11.05
CA ASP A 948 107.28 -161.45 -10.46
C ASP A 948 105.83 -161.99 -10.51
N LEU A 949 105.57 -163.05 -11.31
CA LEU A 949 104.30 -163.82 -11.24
C LEU A 949 104.41 -165.24 -11.85
N PRO A 950 104.25 -166.30 -11.02
CA PRO A 950 103.12 -167.27 -11.09
C PRO A 950 102.62 -167.66 -9.65
N ALA A 951 101.85 -168.71 -9.32
CA ALA A 951 101.36 -169.95 -9.98
C ALA A 951 100.02 -170.47 -9.34
N ASP A 952 99.62 -171.72 -9.61
CA ASP A 952 98.26 -172.27 -9.39
C ASP A 952 97.97 -173.08 -8.08
N ASP A 953 96.70 -173.04 -7.66
CA ASP A 953 95.79 -174.14 -7.18
C ASP A 953 95.41 -174.38 -5.68
N HIS A 954 94.15 -174.84 -5.54
CA HIS A 954 93.49 -175.71 -4.54
C HIS A 954 92.43 -175.18 -3.52
N GLU A 955 91.23 -175.79 -3.65
CA GLU A 955 89.91 -175.77 -2.95
C GLU A 955 89.87 -175.56 -1.41
N LEU A 956 88.79 -175.14 -0.72
CA LEU A 956 87.32 -175.16 -0.93
C LEU A 956 86.58 -176.52 -0.87
N VAL A 957 86.73 -177.21 0.27
CA VAL A 957 85.92 -178.38 0.68
C VAL A 957 84.71 -177.99 1.56
N GLU A 958 84.46 -176.69 1.78
CA GLU A 958 83.33 -176.25 2.62
C GLU A 958 81.97 -176.39 1.93
N HIS A 959 80.99 -176.79 2.75
CA HIS A 959 79.56 -176.91 2.50
C HIS A 959 79.13 -178.15 1.70
N GLY A 960 78.43 -179.03 2.41
CA GLY A 960 77.09 -178.66 2.87
C GLY A 960 76.00 -179.38 2.07
N GLU A 961 76.42 -180.27 1.16
CA GLU A 961 76.18 -181.68 1.45
C GLU A 961 76.34 -181.92 2.96
N ARG A 962 75.29 -182.26 3.73
CA ARG A 962 74.39 -183.39 3.53
C ARG A 962 75.15 -184.73 3.56
N LEU A 963 76.08 -185.01 4.48
CA LEU A 963 76.28 -184.49 5.86
C LEU A 963 74.94 -184.18 6.54
N ASP A 964 74.26 -185.26 6.85
CA ASP A 964 73.49 -185.44 8.08
C ASP A 964 72.39 -184.38 8.29
N ARG A 965 71.33 -184.30 7.46
CA ARG A 965 70.75 -185.34 6.55
C ARG A 965 70.74 -186.74 7.18
N LEU A 966 70.20 -186.89 8.39
CA LEU A 966 68.76 -186.69 8.62
C LEU A 966 67.97 -187.20 7.40
N SER A 967 67.49 -188.45 7.37
CA SER A 967 66.89 -189.14 8.53
C SER A 967 67.09 -190.65 8.50
N SER A 968 68.26 -191.12 8.03
CA SER A 968 68.55 -192.55 7.90
C SER A 968 69.55 -193.08 8.93
N GLU A 969 70.84 -192.78 8.76
CA GLU A 969 71.86 -193.75 9.18
C GLU A 969 72.28 -193.65 10.65
N VAL A 970 72.40 -192.45 11.22
CA VAL A 970 72.83 -192.27 12.62
C VAL A 970 71.67 -192.55 13.59
N ASP A 971 71.42 -193.85 13.77
CA ASP A 971 71.51 -194.59 15.05
C ASP A 971 70.64 -194.17 16.25
N GLY A 972 69.94 -193.04 16.19
CA GLY A 972 68.95 -192.65 17.19
C GLY A 972 67.77 -193.63 17.20
N LEU A 973 66.89 -193.58 16.19
CA LEU A 973 65.61 -194.30 16.24
C LEU A 973 65.68 -195.68 15.58
N THR A 974 66.20 -196.68 16.32
CA THR A 974 65.53 -197.39 17.42
C THR A 974 64.55 -198.47 16.95
N THR A 975 64.97 -199.72 17.13
CA THR A 975 64.11 -200.86 17.46
C THR A 975 64.73 -201.85 18.47
N THR A 976 66.03 -202.12 18.68
CA THR A 976 67.33 -201.81 18.02
C THR A 976 67.83 -200.35 18.10
N VAL A 977 68.28 -199.77 19.22
CA VAL A 977 68.36 -200.17 20.66
C VAL A 977 68.64 -201.66 20.94
N ALA A 978 69.88 -202.09 21.21
CA ALA A 978 71.18 -201.42 21.28
C ALA A 978 71.50 -200.51 20.06
N SER A 979 72.27 -199.41 20.18
CA SER A 979 73.04 -198.91 21.36
C SER A 979 73.66 -197.51 21.11
N VAL A 980 73.81 -196.57 22.07
CA VAL A 980 73.10 -196.24 23.32
C VAL A 980 73.28 -194.72 23.61
N ALA A 981 72.26 -193.90 23.33
CA ALA A 981 71.91 -192.64 24.04
C ALA A 981 73.03 -191.58 24.34
N ASP A 982 72.78 -190.77 25.38
CA ASP A 982 73.63 -189.83 26.17
C ASP A 982 74.38 -188.69 25.43
N GLU A 983 74.29 -187.40 25.80
CA GLU A 983 73.47 -186.66 26.79
C GLU A 983 73.57 -185.12 26.49
N THR A 984 72.90 -184.25 27.26
CA THR A 984 72.98 -182.76 27.33
C THR A 984 72.49 -181.90 26.15
N ALA A 985 72.37 -180.56 26.28
CA ALA A 985 71.43 -179.77 27.12
C ALA A 985 71.67 -178.22 27.04
N VAL A 986 70.59 -177.41 27.08
CA VAL A 986 70.57 -175.92 27.12
C VAL A 986 69.78 -175.43 28.35
N ARG A 987 70.39 -174.63 29.25
CA ARG A 987 69.81 -174.43 30.60
C ARG A 987 70.00 -173.08 31.31
N SER A 988 70.43 -172.00 30.66
CA SER A 988 70.92 -170.80 31.38
C SER A 988 70.56 -169.41 30.82
N LEU A 989 69.69 -169.29 29.80
CA LEU A 989 69.21 -167.98 29.31
C LEU A 989 67.69 -167.76 29.46
N GLU A 990 67.02 -168.60 30.26
CA GLU A 990 65.78 -168.26 30.97
C GLU A 990 66.04 -168.29 32.50
N SER A 991 67.21 -167.77 32.92
CA SER A 991 67.66 -167.71 34.32
C SER A 991 68.85 -166.71 34.50
N THR A 992 68.96 -165.58 33.80
CA THR A 992 67.89 -164.61 33.43
C THR A 992 66.81 -164.56 34.51
N VAL A 993 67.17 -164.23 35.76
CA VAL A 993 67.19 -162.84 36.27
C VAL A 993 65.78 -162.25 36.50
N ASP A 994 64.74 -162.79 35.86
CA ASP A 994 63.33 -162.45 36.11
C ASP A 994 62.90 -162.69 37.57
N ASP A 995 63.61 -163.53 38.34
CA ASP A 995 63.34 -163.74 39.77
C ASP A 995 64.05 -162.76 40.73
N LEU A 996 65.08 -162.02 40.31
CA LEU A 996 65.84 -161.16 41.25
C LEU A 996 65.26 -159.73 41.40
N ALA A 997 64.29 -159.36 40.58
CA ALA A 997 63.33 -158.29 40.88
C ALA A 997 62.05 -158.86 41.49
N THR A 998 61.57 -160.01 40.97
CA THR A 998 60.39 -160.75 41.47
C THR A 998 60.62 -161.45 42.83
N THR A 999 61.72 -161.14 43.52
CA THR A 999 61.92 -161.40 44.96
C THR A 999 62.24 -160.16 45.79
N VAL A 1000 62.29 -158.95 45.21
CA VAL A 1000 62.35 -157.72 46.01
C VAL A 1000 60.93 -157.30 46.39
N ASP A 1001 60.04 -157.09 45.40
CA ASP A 1001 58.66 -156.67 45.67
C ASP A 1001 57.81 -157.81 46.25
N ALA A 1002 57.86 -159.01 45.64
CA ALA A 1002 57.03 -160.14 46.09
C ALA A 1002 57.49 -160.79 47.41
N LEU A 1003 58.68 -160.44 47.95
CA LEU A 1003 59.06 -160.79 49.33
C LEU A 1003 58.65 -159.74 50.37
N ASP A 1004 58.18 -158.55 49.96
CA ASP A 1004 57.33 -157.72 50.83
C ASP A 1004 55.97 -158.42 51.01
N ASP A 1005 55.35 -158.92 49.92
CA ASP A 1005 54.11 -159.72 49.97
C ASP A 1005 54.25 -161.04 50.74
N ARG A 1006 55.45 -161.63 50.82
CA ARG A 1006 55.73 -162.78 51.71
C ARG A 1006 55.35 -162.46 53.16
N LEU A 1007 55.56 -161.23 53.62
CA LEU A 1007 55.22 -160.80 54.98
C LEU A 1007 53.71 -160.61 55.18
N ALA A 1008 52.92 -160.46 54.11
CA ALA A 1008 51.45 -160.36 54.19
C ALA A 1008 50.75 -161.74 54.21
N SER A 1009 51.09 -162.65 53.30
CA SER A 1009 50.37 -163.96 53.22
C SER A 1009 50.79 -164.94 54.34
N VAL A 1010 52.06 -164.89 54.76
CA VAL A 1010 52.55 -165.63 55.93
C VAL A 1010 52.09 -164.98 57.27
N HIS A 1011 51.45 -163.81 57.24
CA HIS A 1011 50.91 -163.16 58.44
C HIS A 1011 49.73 -163.91 59.05
N ASP A 1012 48.72 -164.26 58.23
CA ASP A 1012 47.39 -164.62 58.74
C ASP A 1012 47.09 -166.12 58.75
N ARG A 1013 47.78 -166.92 57.91
CA ARG A 1013 47.29 -168.25 57.53
C ARG A 1013 48.35 -169.36 57.54
N LEU A 1014 49.38 -169.41 58.39
CA LEU A 1014 49.51 -168.94 59.79
C LEU A 1014 48.22 -168.95 60.63
N SER A 1015 47.38 -169.94 60.37
CA SER A 1015 46.22 -170.32 61.19
C SER A 1015 45.71 -171.68 60.75
N ALA A 1016 45.61 -171.86 59.43
CA ALA A 1016 44.58 -172.70 58.88
C ALA A 1016 45.00 -173.36 57.54
N VAL A 1017 44.93 -174.69 57.44
CA VAL A 1017 44.65 -175.69 58.49
C VAL A 1017 45.08 -177.08 58.02
N GLU A 1018 45.07 -178.08 58.92
CA GLU A 1018 45.01 -179.54 58.67
C GLU A 1018 45.46 -180.02 57.26
N ASP A 1019 46.62 -180.63 57.02
CA ASP A 1019 47.65 -181.23 57.85
C ASP A 1019 48.92 -181.37 56.96
N GLY A 1020 50.13 -181.73 57.40
CA GLY A 1020 50.54 -182.37 58.64
C GLY A 1020 51.26 -183.71 58.31
N SER A 1021 52.33 -184.02 59.07
CA SER A 1021 53.33 -185.07 58.79
C SER A 1021 54.19 -184.83 57.53
N ASP A 1022 55.51 -184.63 57.65
CA ASP A 1022 56.55 -185.60 58.01
C ASP A 1022 56.75 -186.77 57.03
N ARG A 1023 57.96 -186.79 56.44
CA ARG A 1023 58.73 -187.90 55.84
C ARG A 1023 58.58 -188.11 54.32
N ALA A 1024 59.67 -188.20 53.56
CA ALA A 1024 61.07 -187.88 53.90
C ALA A 1024 61.85 -187.48 52.62
N GLN A 1025 62.44 -186.28 52.52
CA GLN A 1025 62.44 -185.18 53.51
C GLN A 1025 62.32 -183.73 52.95
N THR A 1026 63.25 -182.99 52.32
CA THR A 1026 64.74 -183.04 52.20
C THR A 1026 65.33 -184.41 51.87
N ARG A 1027 65.01 -184.89 50.67
CA ARG A 1027 65.17 -186.29 50.26
C ARG A 1027 64.35 -186.67 49.03
N ASP A 1028 64.27 -185.96 47.90
CA ASP A 1028 64.76 -184.62 47.46
C ASP A 1028 64.22 -184.33 46.05
N GLU A 1029 63.97 -185.38 45.26
CA GLU A 1029 63.69 -185.33 43.83
C GLU A 1029 62.24 -185.74 43.48
N LEU A 1030 61.77 -185.37 42.27
CA LEU A 1030 60.50 -185.78 41.64
C LEU A 1030 59.20 -185.19 42.28
N GLU A 1031 58.00 -185.26 41.69
CA GLU A 1031 57.63 -185.94 40.44
C GLU A 1031 56.58 -185.21 39.58
N ALA A 1032 57.01 -184.78 38.39
CA ALA A 1032 56.16 -184.60 37.20
C ALA A 1032 54.89 -183.74 37.38
N LEU A 1033 53.92 -183.97 36.49
CA LEU A 1033 52.57 -183.40 36.39
C LEU A 1033 52.44 -181.86 36.22
N ARG A 1034 51.74 -181.39 35.17
CA ARG A 1034 51.32 -182.11 33.96
C ARG A 1034 50.90 -181.15 32.84
N ALA A 1035 51.58 -181.26 31.69
CA ALA A 1035 51.07 -180.89 30.37
C ALA A 1035 50.33 -179.53 30.34
N ASP A 1036 49.19 -179.48 29.65
CA ASP A 1036 47.95 -178.78 30.03
C ASP A 1036 48.09 -177.45 30.80
N LEU A 1037 47.92 -176.26 30.20
CA LEU A 1037 47.51 -175.83 28.85
C LEU A 1037 48.23 -174.47 28.62
N GLU A 1038 48.68 -174.05 27.43
CA GLU A 1038 48.80 -174.62 26.08
C GLU A 1038 50.00 -173.87 25.44
N ALA A 1039 50.92 -174.52 24.71
CA ALA A 1039 50.81 -174.79 23.26
C ALA A 1039 50.38 -173.53 22.46
N LEU A 1040 51.19 -172.91 21.59
CA LEU A 1040 52.46 -173.28 20.95
C LEU A 1040 53.40 -172.05 20.88
N GLU A 1041 54.73 -172.16 20.89
CA GLU A 1041 55.62 -173.25 21.32
C GLU A 1041 57.04 -172.65 21.55
N ARG A 1042 57.69 -173.01 22.66
CA ARG A 1042 59.17 -172.93 22.79
C ARG A 1042 59.72 -174.34 22.93
N GLY A 1043 60.92 -174.56 22.44
CA GLY A 1043 61.61 -175.86 22.44
C GLY A 1043 61.72 -176.48 21.05
N THR A 1044 62.48 -177.57 20.87
CA THR A 1044 63.10 -178.42 21.91
C THR A 1044 64.61 -178.65 21.72
N ASP A 1045 65.23 -179.16 22.77
CA ASP A 1045 66.67 -179.39 22.98
C ASP A 1045 66.99 -180.91 23.07
N GLY A 1046 68.26 -181.31 22.94
CA GLY A 1046 68.77 -182.54 23.59
C GLY A 1046 69.34 -183.73 22.76
N THR A 1047 70.63 -184.01 22.99
CA THR A 1047 71.23 -185.34 23.29
C THR A 1047 71.58 -186.41 22.20
N ALA A 1048 72.55 -187.27 22.56
CA ALA A 1048 72.85 -188.66 22.10
C ALA A 1048 73.94 -188.92 21.02
N SER A 1049 74.53 -190.15 21.05
CA SER A 1049 75.85 -190.49 20.50
C SER A 1049 75.96 -191.79 19.66
N LEU A 1050 77.19 -192.08 19.15
CA LEU A 1050 77.64 -193.24 18.32
C LEU A 1050 77.20 -193.19 16.83
N SER A 1051 77.79 -193.88 15.84
CA SER A 1051 79.16 -194.19 15.36
C SER A 1051 78.99 -195.31 14.31
N ALA A 1052 79.48 -195.31 13.06
CA ALA A 1052 80.40 -194.45 12.29
C ALA A 1052 80.15 -194.72 10.77
N SER A 1053 80.71 -194.03 9.75
CA SER A 1053 81.98 -193.28 9.66
C SER A 1053 82.06 -192.37 8.41
N ALA A 1054 82.76 -191.21 8.37
CA ALA A 1054 83.33 -190.34 9.42
C ALA A 1054 83.96 -189.03 8.81
N LEU A 1055 83.90 -187.89 9.53
CA LEU A 1055 84.65 -186.59 9.35
C LEU A 1055 84.38 -185.72 8.07
N ALA A 1056 84.61 -184.39 8.00
CA ALA A 1056 84.23 -183.20 8.83
C ALA A 1056 84.79 -181.83 8.28
N GLY A 1057 84.01 -180.72 8.23
CA GLY A 1057 84.44 -179.28 8.04
C GLY A 1057 84.09 -178.56 6.71
N GLY A 1058 84.23 -177.23 6.47
CA GLY A 1058 84.16 -176.01 7.34
C GLY A 1058 85.14 -174.80 7.08
N GLY A 1059 84.68 -173.52 7.11
CA GLY A 1059 85.41 -172.29 7.60
C GLY A 1059 85.59 -170.94 6.79
N GLY A 1060 85.16 -169.77 7.39
CA GLY A 1060 85.76 -168.37 7.29
C GLY A 1060 84.97 -167.24 6.53
N ALA A 1061 84.88 -165.91 6.82
CA ALA A 1061 85.34 -164.86 7.79
C ALA A 1061 86.68 -164.07 7.55
N GLY A 1062 86.85 -162.73 7.73
CA GLY A 1062 85.95 -161.54 7.96
C GLY A 1062 86.62 -160.18 8.44
N VAL A 1063 85.94 -159.00 8.31
CA VAL A 1063 86.18 -157.59 8.88
C VAL A 1063 87.47 -156.78 8.50
N VAL A 1064 87.77 -155.46 8.78
CA VAL A 1064 87.29 -154.36 9.72
C VAL A 1064 87.64 -152.87 9.27
N ALA A 1065 86.94 -151.82 9.80
CA ALA A 1065 87.33 -150.39 10.15
C ALA A 1065 87.83 -149.32 9.10
N GLY A 1066 87.81 -147.96 9.31
CA GLY A 1066 87.06 -147.03 10.21
C GLY A 1066 87.73 -145.68 10.69
N GLY A 1067 87.04 -144.50 10.69
CA GLY A 1067 87.26 -143.33 11.62
C GLY A 1067 87.65 -141.90 11.10
N ALA A 1068 87.58 -140.87 12.00
CA ALA A 1068 88.05 -139.44 11.92
C ALA A 1068 87.06 -138.28 11.54
N VAL A 1069 87.36 -137.00 11.90
CA VAL A 1069 86.40 -135.86 12.18
C VAL A 1069 87.04 -134.41 12.23
N ALA A 1070 86.24 -133.33 11.98
CA ALA A 1070 86.27 -131.90 12.49
C ALA A 1070 86.79 -130.62 11.72
N LEU A 1071 86.03 -129.50 11.88
CA LEU A 1071 86.37 -128.03 11.98
C LEU A 1071 86.72 -127.11 10.77
N ALA A 1072 86.82 -125.77 11.04
CA ALA A 1072 86.25 -124.65 10.25
C ALA A 1072 86.80 -123.20 10.55
N GLY A 1073 86.71 -122.21 9.60
CA GLY A 1073 86.45 -120.75 9.85
C GLY A 1073 87.40 -119.59 9.38
N THR A 1074 86.80 -118.49 8.83
CA THR A 1074 86.98 -117.00 9.11
C THR A 1074 88.06 -116.01 8.53
N THR A 1075 87.64 -115.10 7.58
CA THR A 1075 87.56 -113.56 7.61
C THR A 1075 88.74 -112.56 7.28
N ILE A 1076 88.40 -111.37 6.66
CA ILE A 1076 88.98 -109.95 6.68
C ILE A 1076 89.54 -109.37 5.33
N VAL A 1077 89.40 -108.10 4.84
CA VAL A 1077 88.35 -106.99 4.77
C VAL A 1077 88.88 -105.56 4.34
N GLY A 1078 88.33 -104.92 3.27
CA GLY A 1078 88.24 -103.45 2.90
C GLY A 1078 89.27 -102.85 1.88
N GLY A 1079 89.05 -101.79 1.05
CA GLY A 1079 87.95 -100.81 0.75
C GLY A 1079 88.40 -99.63 -0.20
N VAL A 1080 87.51 -98.72 -0.71
CA VAL A 1080 87.77 -97.32 -1.28
C VAL A 1080 88.44 -97.17 -2.71
N ALA A 1081 88.20 -96.23 -3.68
CA ALA A 1081 87.23 -95.13 -4.08
C ALA A 1081 87.62 -94.48 -5.47
N VAL A 1082 86.95 -93.60 -6.29
CA VAL A 1082 85.60 -92.99 -6.64
C VAL A 1082 85.85 -91.99 -7.87
N VAL A 1083 84.87 -91.50 -8.72
CA VAL A 1083 84.78 -90.11 -9.40
C VAL A 1083 83.94 -89.93 -10.73
N PHE A 1084 82.96 -88.97 -10.74
CA PHE A 1084 82.38 -88.01 -11.79
C PHE A 1084 82.09 -88.39 -13.29
N GLY A 1085 81.16 -87.75 -14.05
CA GLY A 1085 80.08 -86.75 -13.76
C GLY A 1085 79.66 -85.74 -14.90
N LEU A 1086 78.37 -85.30 -14.89
CA LEU A 1086 77.74 -84.03 -15.38
C LEU A 1086 77.33 -83.66 -16.86
N ALA A 1087 76.05 -83.19 -16.97
CA ALA A 1087 75.49 -81.98 -17.67
C ALA A 1087 75.04 -81.93 -19.17
N LEU A 1088 73.80 -81.40 -19.45
CA LEU A 1088 73.55 -80.05 -20.09
C LEU A 1088 72.08 -79.71 -20.55
N LEU A 1089 71.52 -78.58 -20.03
CA LEU A 1089 70.93 -77.40 -20.73
C LEU A 1089 69.56 -77.42 -21.50
N GLY A 1090 68.67 -76.39 -21.35
CA GLY A 1090 67.49 -76.27 -22.26
C GLY A 1090 66.44 -75.11 -22.39
N ILE A 1091 66.43 -73.96 -21.69
CA ILE A 1091 65.74 -72.65 -22.05
C ILE A 1091 64.31 -72.59 -22.70
N ALA A 1092 63.35 -71.84 -22.07
CA ALA A 1092 62.36 -70.87 -22.65
C ALA A 1092 61.19 -70.60 -21.66
N VAL A 1093 60.43 -69.49 -21.52
CA VAL A 1093 60.39 -68.03 -21.85
C VAL A 1093 58.91 -67.60 -21.64
N SER A 1094 58.63 -66.37 -21.16
CA SER A 1094 57.29 -65.71 -21.06
C SER A 1094 56.30 -66.24 -19.99
N LEU A 1095 55.28 -65.49 -19.50
CA LEU A 1095 54.78 -64.13 -19.78
C LEU A 1095 54.16 -63.48 -18.49
N ASP A 1096 53.80 -62.20 -18.57
CA ASP A 1096 52.92 -61.36 -17.71
C ASP A 1096 53.12 -61.28 -16.17
N GLY A 1097 52.97 -60.10 -15.56
CA GLY A 1097 52.60 -58.79 -16.10
C GLY A 1097 52.78 -57.68 -15.05
#